data_AF-A0A098GEB3-F1
#
_entry.id   AF-A0A098GEB3-F1
#
_cell.length_a   1.000
_cell.length_b   1.000
_cell.length_c   1.000
_cell.angle_alpha   90.00
_cell.angle_beta   90.00
_cell.angle_gamma   90.00
#
_symmetry.space_group_name_H-M   'P 1'
#
loop_
_entity.id
_entity.type
_entity.pdbx_description
1 polymer ?
#
loop_
_entity_poly.entity_id
_entity_poly.type
_entity_poly.pdbx_seq_one_letter_code
_entity_poly.pdbx_strand_id
1 'polypeptide(L)'
;MVFFYDYNKITLGESSHTGHIVYKHARYRDENDSLRIIFKRNKYNDPRFSHFEAGFTALASRFLRPNLTPKQFLVKNNRQQVVGVASEHVVYAIARREGLGNFVEIRKNVRPSPAESSRRYNGKYTFISRKVTKAEGIPIAFFNQYPPGFFGVLWRLRQEKKIDFDMNSLASVLTSAYSLEEDDFHKGNFGFYIVKRMGADGEQKLTVVFFKIDNDLMMADSVMSRCSSRIVNWRHGEHAFEVTKRDLIAFPRLFDSQNYYWPTSSRFLANPIDNKVYSSAEEIRAFIELGEDFQFQQAKWREFYKHILIPQSIIKQALKQSFDKENAQDRAQLALVTHAVISRQAKLRAVLFTIPEFREFVQTLSAGDIAAMQEEILDGIDEPKHESLLSEISANMDRYKSLCETEVVSGDTPLHIAIRLGDYRFHETWQSFSQFAEAANDRGEKPLDVAVAKMKRTVPHSYRDARQDPYLIIRSLLEQGVEKTDSYRLLNKPKKEQIKSYSFKTIHINKAAVANSTTKLLKVMRGVSEDHSLSLKMKKEISLVCLKKFIDTQRNNPQYEQILLEMKEALNGYKNPPAPELQFIRQLRSHLWIIRKIRGFLGGTATQVAFNGLINDELNRLHPSCFSCFSFFFSKPNHDLVLYNPESHDLSIRV
;
A
#
# COMPACT_ATOMS: atom_id res chain seq x y z
N MET A 1 -2.66 25.15 3.06
CA MET A 1 -3.52 25.03 1.86
C MET A 1 -2.97 23.91 0.98
N VAL A 2 -3.81 23.19 0.23
CA VAL A 2 -3.37 22.14 -0.72
C VAL A 2 -3.05 22.81 -2.06
N PHE A 3 -1.84 22.58 -2.58
CA PHE A 3 -1.39 23.16 -3.85
C PHE A 3 -1.97 22.42 -5.06
N PHE A 4 -2.28 23.15 -6.13
CA PHE A 4 -2.70 22.62 -7.42
C PHE A 4 -2.14 23.50 -8.55
N TYR A 5 -1.92 22.90 -9.72
CA TYR A 5 -1.59 23.65 -10.92
C TYR A 5 -2.86 24.22 -11.57
N ASP A 6 -2.81 25.47 -11.98
CA ASP A 6 -3.85 26.10 -12.80
C ASP A 6 -3.61 25.78 -14.28
N TYR A 7 -4.57 25.09 -14.91
CA TYR A 7 -4.50 24.70 -16.31
C TYR A 7 -4.24 25.87 -17.25
N ASN A 8 -4.77 27.07 -16.96
CA ASN A 8 -4.63 28.24 -17.83
C ASN A 8 -3.21 28.83 -17.80
N LYS A 9 -2.43 28.48 -16.77
CA LYS A 9 -1.02 28.85 -16.66
C LYS A 9 -0.09 27.81 -17.30
N ILE A 10 -0.64 26.73 -17.87
CA ILE A 10 0.15 25.68 -18.54
C ILE A 10 0.22 25.99 -20.04
N THR A 11 1.43 26.21 -20.55
CA THR A 11 1.72 26.16 -21.97
C THR A 11 2.03 24.72 -22.36
N LEU A 12 1.22 24.16 -23.25
CA LEU A 12 1.38 22.79 -23.74
C LEU A 12 2.54 22.71 -24.75
N GLY A 13 3.30 21.63 -24.68
CA GLY A 13 4.23 21.23 -25.76
C GLY A 13 3.55 20.25 -26.72
N GLU A 14 4.35 19.49 -27.48
CA GLU A 14 3.83 18.39 -28.30
C GLU A 14 3.20 17.28 -27.43
N SER A 15 2.06 16.77 -27.89
CA SER A 15 1.38 15.65 -27.26
C SER A 15 2.01 14.32 -27.67
N SER A 16 2.13 13.42 -26.71
CA SER A 16 2.44 12.01 -26.94
C SER A 16 1.29 11.14 -26.43
N HIS A 17 0.99 10.05 -27.13
CA HIS A 17 -0.03 9.08 -26.73
C HIS A 17 0.65 7.83 -26.17
N THR A 18 0.55 7.63 -24.86
CA THR A 18 1.06 6.44 -24.16
C THR A 18 0.00 5.93 -23.20
N GLY A 19 -1.05 5.29 -23.75
CA GLY A 19 -2.24 4.87 -22.98
C GLY A 19 -3.16 6.02 -22.52
N HIS A 20 -2.63 7.24 -22.43
CA HIS A 20 -3.34 8.51 -22.27
C HIS A 20 -2.52 9.66 -22.90
N ILE A 21 -3.08 10.87 -22.95
CA ILE A 21 -2.44 12.05 -23.56
C ILE A 21 -1.45 12.68 -22.57
N VAL A 22 -0.18 12.77 -22.97
CA VAL A 22 0.92 13.31 -22.15
C VAL A 22 1.68 14.38 -22.91
N TYR A 23 1.93 15.52 -22.26
CA TYR A 23 2.71 16.65 -22.74
C TYR A 23 4.03 16.73 -21.97
N LYS A 24 5.10 16.13 -22.52
CA LYS A 24 6.41 16.00 -21.85
C LYS A 24 7.24 17.30 -21.80
N HIS A 25 6.87 18.26 -22.65
CA HIS A 25 7.55 19.56 -22.78
C HIS A 25 6.64 20.72 -22.34
N ALA A 26 5.65 20.44 -21.49
CA ALA A 26 4.79 21.48 -20.95
C ALA A 26 5.57 22.42 -20.01
N ARG A 27 5.10 23.65 -19.89
CA ARG A 27 5.65 24.66 -18.97
C ARG A 27 4.53 25.29 -18.16
N TYR A 28 4.78 25.50 -16.87
CA TYR A 28 3.89 26.23 -15.98
C TYR A 28 4.43 27.64 -15.76
N ARG A 29 3.58 28.65 -15.94
CA ARG A 29 3.92 30.06 -15.65
C ARG A 29 3.64 30.34 -14.18
N ASP A 30 4.69 30.54 -13.40
CA ASP A 30 4.63 31.09 -12.05
C ASP A 30 4.96 32.59 -12.10
N GLU A 31 4.61 33.36 -11.08
CA GLU A 31 4.55 34.83 -11.08
C GLU A 31 5.77 35.54 -11.69
N ASN A 32 6.97 34.94 -11.61
CA ASN A 32 8.20 35.46 -12.20
C ASN A 32 9.04 34.44 -12.98
N ASP A 33 8.60 33.18 -13.13
CA ASP A 33 9.41 32.13 -13.76
C ASP A 33 8.57 31.09 -14.53
N SER A 34 9.20 30.37 -15.45
CA SER A 34 8.58 29.31 -16.23
C SER A 34 9.15 27.95 -15.85
N LEU A 35 8.38 27.18 -15.06
CA LEU A 35 8.79 25.87 -14.59
C LEU A 35 8.51 24.79 -15.64
N ARG A 36 9.48 23.93 -15.93
CA ARG A 36 9.27 22.77 -16.79
C ARG A 36 8.44 21.71 -16.07
N ILE A 37 7.34 21.29 -16.68
CA ILE A 37 6.46 20.24 -16.14
C ILE A 37 6.18 19.16 -17.17
N ILE A 38 5.74 18.00 -16.67
CA ILE A 38 5.10 16.97 -17.48
C ILE A 38 3.62 17.01 -17.13
N PHE A 39 2.78 17.37 -18.10
CA PHE A 39 1.33 17.41 -17.91
C PHE A 39 0.68 16.19 -18.54
N LYS A 40 -0.13 15.46 -17.76
CA LYS A 40 -0.92 14.30 -18.19
C LYS A 40 -2.39 14.63 -18.05
N ARG A 41 -3.17 14.44 -19.12
CA ARG A 41 -4.64 14.56 -19.04
C ARG A 41 -5.24 13.38 -18.30
N ASN A 42 -6.45 13.56 -17.75
CA ASN A 42 -7.22 12.48 -17.13
C ASN A 42 -7.28 11.24 -18.04
N LYS A 43 -6.76 10.11 -17.53
CA LYS A 43 -6.83 8.82 -18.20
C LYS A 43 -8.30 8.41 -18.38
N TYR A 44 -8.69 8.05 -19.60
CA TYR A 44 -10.09 7.77 -19.98
C TYR A 44 -11.10 8.89 -19.67
N ASN A 45 -10.62 10.14 -19.57
CA ASN A 45 -11.41 11.30 -19.12
C ASN A 45 -12.00 11.14 -17.70
N ASP A 46 -11.40 10.29 -16.87
CA ASP A 46 -11.82 10.05 -15.49
C ASP A 46 -10.81 10.68 -14.50
N PRO A 47 -11.22 11.71 -13.73
CA PRO A 47 -10.33 12.40 -12.80
C PRO A 47 -9.81 11.50 -11.67
N ARG A 48 -10.48 10.37 -11.38
CA ARG A 48 -10.04 9.46 -10.31
C ARG A 48 -8.63 8.92 -10.55
N PHE A 49 -8.22 8.71 -11.80
CA PHE A 49 -6.85 8.27 -12.11
C PHE A 49 -5.83 9.36 -11.78
N SER A 50 -6.15 10.63 -12.02
CA SER A 50 -5.28 11.76 -11.64
C SER A 50 -5.16 11.90 -10.11
N HIS A 51 -6.26 11.68 -9.37
CA HIS A 51 -6.26 11.62 -7.91
C HIS A 51 -5.37 10.48 -7.38
N PHE A 52 -5.51 9.27 -7.96
CA PHE A 52 -4.65 8.15 -7.59
C PHE A 52 -3.20 8.40 -7.93
N GLU A 53 -2.87 8.86 -9.13
CA GLU A 53 -1.48 9.11 -9.53
C GLU A 53 -0.81 10.17 -8.65
N ALA A 54 -1.47 11.32 -8.42
CA ALA A 54 -0.95 12.33 -7.51
C ALA A 54 -0.84 11.80 -6.06
N GLY A 55 -1.84 11.06 -5.59
CA GLY A 55 -1.86 10.48 -4.24
C GLY A 55 -0.77 9.43 -4.03
N PHE A 56 -0.54 8.56 -5.01
CA PHE A 56 0.50 7.56 -4.99
C PHE A 56 1.89 8.16 -5.13
N THR A 57 2.09 9.21 -5.93
CA THR A 57 3.37 9.94 -5.93
C THR A 57 3.65 10.62 -4.59
N ALA A 58 2.64 11.23 -3.97
CA ALA A 58 2.77 11.80 -2.63
C ALA A 58 3.06 10.74 -1.55
N LEU A 59 2.50 9.52 -1.70
CA LEU A 59 2.79 8.39 -0.83
C LEU A 59 4.20 7.83 -1.08
N ALA A 60 4.57 7.63 -2.35
CA ALA A 60 5.86 7.11 -2.77
C ALA A 60 7.00 7.97 -2.25
N SER A 61 6.84 9.30 -2.24
CA SER A 61 7.86 10.22 -1.70
C SER A 61 8.10 10.06 -0.20
N ARG A 62 7.19 9.41 0.56
CA ARG A 62 7.40 9.05 1.97
C ARG A 62 8.17 7.75 2.16
N PHE A 63 8.08 6.84 1.19
CA PHE A 63 8.79 5.56 1.21
C PHE A 63 10.18 5.73 0.58
N LEU A 64 10.29 6.52 -0.48
CA LEU A 64 11.56 6.87 -1.09
C LEU A 64 12.38 7.81 -0.20
N ARG A 65 13.71 7.76 -0.33
CA ARG A 65 14.57 8.81 0.22
C ARG A 65 14.23 10.16 -0.44
N PRO A 66 14.47 11.29 0.26
CA PRO A 66 14.13 12.62 -0.24
C PRO A 66 14.64 12.89 -1.66
N ASN A 67 13.75 13.47 -2.46
CA ASN A 67 14.00 13.93 -3.83
C ASN A 67 14.42 12.83 -4.83
N LEU A 68 14.09 11.55 -4.59
CA LEU A 68 14.25 10.47 -5.59
C LEU A 68 13.04 10.27 -6.50
N THR A 69 12.00 11.08 -6.33
CA THR A 69 10.86 11.18 -7.23
C THR A 69 10.41 12.63 -7.31
N PRO A 70 9.97 13.13 -8.50
CA PRO A 70 9.47 14.49 -8.61
C PRO A 70 8.14 14.67 -7.86
N LYS A 71 7.89 15.90 -7.41
CA LYS A 71 6.58 16.30 -6.89
C LYS A 71 5.54 16.31 -8.01
N GLN A 72 4.32 15.92 -7.66
CA GLN A 72 3.21 15.82 -8.59
C GLN A 72 1.93 16.31 -7.93
N PHE A 73 1.16 17.10 -8.67
CA PHE A 73 -0.06 17.75 -8.17
C PHE A 73 -1.18 17.71 -9.20
N LEU A 74 -2.42 17.77 -8.70
CA LEU A 74 -3.60 17.89 -9.54
C LEU A 74 -3.59 19.19 -10.34
N VAL A 75 -4.17 19.13 -11.54
CA VAL A 75 -4.34 20.29 -12.42
C VAL A 75 -5.82 20.61 -12.50
N LYS A 76 -6.19 21.84 -12.14
CA LYS A 76 -7.57 22.33 -12.16
C LYS A 76 -7.79 23.38 -13.24
N ASN A 77 -8.98 23.38 -13.84
CA ASN A 77 -9.42 24.45 -14.74
C ASN A 77 -10.12 25.59 -13.98
N ASN A 78 -10.57 26.62 -14.71
CA ASN A 78 -11.31 27.76 -14.14
C ASN A 78 -12.59 27.37 -13.36
N ARG A 79 -13.18 26.21 -13.67
CA ARG A 79 -14.36 25.68 -13.00
C ARG A 79 -14.01 24.81 -11.78
N GLN A 80 -12.76 24.84 -11.33
CA GLN A 80 -12.23 24.00 -10.25
C GLN A 80 -12.31 22.50 -10.51
N GLN A 81 -12.52 22.08 -11.76
CA GLN A 81 -12.57 20.68 -12.15
C GLN A 81 -11.16 20.15 -12.40
N VAL A 82 -10.88 18.94 -11.92
CA VAL A 82 -9.60 18.25 -12.17
C VAL A 82 -9.56 17.79 -13.63
N VAL A 83 -8.63 18.33 -14.41
CA VAL A 83 -8.46 18.03 -15.85
C VAL A 83 -7.25 17.12 -16.12
N GLY A 84 -6.43 16.88 -15.11
CA GLY A 84 -5.26 16.03 -15.21
C GLY A 84 -4.36 16.15 -13.99
N VAL A 85 -3.11 15.76 -14.20
CA VAL A 85 -2.06 15.81 -13.20
C VAL A 85 -0.79 16.37 -13.85
N ALA A 86 -0.01 17.15 -13.11
CA ALA A 86 1.27 17.66 -13.56
C ALA A 86 2.37 17.30 -12.56
N SER A 87 3.46 16.75 -13.09
CA SER A 87 4.70 16.50 -12.37
C SER A 87 5.69 17.60 -12.68
N GLU A 88 6.41 18.09 -11.67
CA GLU A 88 7.63 18.86 -11.95
C GLU A 88 8.62 17.97 -12.73
N HIS A 89 9.50 18.59 -13.51
CA HIS A 89 10.57 17.82 -14.14
C HIS A 89 11.56 17.30 -13.08
N VAL A 90 11.95 16.03 -13.15
CA VAL A 90 12.79 15.36 -12.13
C VAL A 90 14.12 16.06 -11.84
N VAL A 91 14.63 16.84 -12.80
CA VAL A 91 15.83 17.66 -12.61
C VAL A 91 15.73 18.63 -11.43
N TYR A 92 14.54 19.15 -11.09
CA TYR A 92 14.36 20.02 -9.93
C TYR A 92 14.50 19.25 -8.62
N ALA A 93 14.03 17.99 -8.58
CA ALA A 93 14.28 17.11 -7.44
C ALA A 93 15.78 16.81 -7.29
N ILE A 94 16.46 16.50 -8.40
CA ILE A 94 17.90 16.25 -8.39
C ILE A 94 18.67 17.49 -7.92
N ALA A 95 18.32 18.68 -8.41
CA ALA A 95 18.95 19.93 -7.99
C ALA A 95 18.77 20.20 -6.49
N ARG A 96 17.60 19.89 -5.90
CA ARG A 96 17.39 20.00 -4.45
C ARG A 96 18.19 18.98 -3.64
N ARG A 97 18.45 17.80 -4.22
CA ARG A 97 19.19 16.72 -3.56
C ARG A 97 20.71 16.94 -3.59
N GLU A 98 21.24 17.23 -4.76
CA GLU A 98 22.69 17.25 -5.02
C GLU A 98 23.25 18.68 -5.11
N GLY A 99 22.38 19.69 -5.18
CA GLY A 99 22.76 21.03 -5.61
C GLY A 99 23.04 21.11 -7.11
N LEU A 100 23.60 22.24 -7.52
CA LEU A 100 24.15 22.46 -8.85
C LEU A 100 25.66 22.19 -8.81
N GLY A 101 26.25 21.71 -9.91
CA GLY A 101 27.67 21.35 -9.88
C GLY A 101 28.11 20.42 -11.01
N ASN A 102 28.94 19.45 -10.67
CA ASN A 102 29.61 18.59 -11.64
C ASN A 102 28.82 17.28 -11.84
N PHE A 103 28.08 17.23 -12.95
CA PHE A 103 27.35 16.05 -13.40
C PHE A 103 28.04 15.41 -14.60
N VAL A 104 27.61 14.22 -14.98
CA VAL A 104 28.19 13.46 -16.09
C VAL A 104 27.08 12.95 -17.01
N GLU A 105 27.26 13.18 -18.31
CA GLU A 105 26.39 12.70 -19.39
C GLU A 105 27.02 11.43 -20.00
N ILE A 106 26.21 10.40 -20.28
CA ILE A 106 26.64 9.21 -21.01
C ILE A 106 26.21 9.36 -22.48
N ARG A 107 27.17 9.34 -23.41
CA ARG A 107 26.89 9.30 -24.86
C ARG A 107 27.23 7.94 -25.46
N LYS A 108 26.38 7.50 -26.40
CA LYS A 108 26.66 6.36 -27.27
C LYS A 108 27.62 6.80 -28.37
N ASN A 109 28.73 6.11 -28.53
CA ASN A 109 29.73 6.44 -29.56
C ASN A 109 29.19 6.04 -30.94
N VAL A 110 28.87 7.01 -31.80
CA VAL A 110 28.41 6.75 -33.19
C VAL A 110 29.57 6.73 -34.19
N ARG A 111 30.67 7.43 -33.91
CA ARG A 111 32.01 7.31 -34.53
C ARG A 111 32.96 8.20 -33.71
N PRO A 112 34.21 7.79 -33.40
CA PRO A 112 35.06 8.55 -32.48
C PRO A 112 35.68 9.76 -33.18
N SER A 113 35.68 10.92 -32.52
CA SER A 113 36.67 11.96 -32.80
C SER A 113 38.00 11.59 -32.12
N PRO A 114 39.17 11.93 -32.70
CA PRO A 114 40.48 11.60 -32.12
C PRO A 114 40.72 12.19 -30.72
N ALA A 115 40.01 13.25 -30.34
CA ALA A 115 40.20 13.96 -29.06
C ALA A 115 39.55 13.26 -27.84
N GLU A 116 38.74 12.22 -28.04
CA GLU A 116 37.95 11.57 -26.99
C GLU A 116 38.51 10.19 -26.55
N SER A 117 39.71 9.83 -27.01
CA SER A 117 40.32 8.50 -26.80
C SER A 117 40.63 8.16 -25.34
N SER A 118 40.88 9.16 -24.48
CA SER A 118 41.26 8.97 -23.07
C SER A 118 40.08 8.76 -22.10
N ARG A 119 38.82 8.81 -22.56
CA ARG A 119 37.61 8.71 -21.71
C ARG A 119 36.69 7.53 -22.04
N ARG A 120 37.24 6.51 -22.72
CA ARG A 120 36.46 5.35 -23.18
C ARG A 120 36.21 4.37 -22.04
N TYR A 121 34.95 4.00 -21.86
CA TYR A 121 34.58 2.86 -21.03
C TYR A 121 33.82 1.85 -21.90
N ASN A 122 34.41 0.65 -22.04
CA ASN A 122 33.87 -0.50 -22.78
C ASN A 122 33.64 -0.26 -24.30
N GLY A 123 34.39 0.66 -24.93
CA GLY A 123 34.40 0.91 -26.39
C GLY A 123 33.12 1.54 -26.99
N LYS A 124 31.96 1.41 -26.34
CA LYS A 124 30.64 1.85 -26.85
C LYS A 124 30.09 3.12 -26.21
N TYR A 125 30.56 3.51 -25.02
CA TYR A 125 30.05 4.65 -24.26
C TYR A 125 31.17 5.59 -23.81
N THR A 126 30.87 6.89 -23.77
CA THR A 126 31.77 7.93 -23.29
C THR A 126 31.07 8.75 -22.20
N PHE A 127 31.80 9.02 -21.12
CA PHE A 127 31.35 9.81 -19.98
C PHE A 127 31.86 11.25 -20.13
N ILE A 128 30.94 12.21 -20.22
CA ILE A 128 31.25 13.62 -20.46
C ILE A 128 30.88 14.43 -19.23
N SER A 129 31.88 15.04 -18.59
CA SER A 129 31.65 15.93 -17.46
C SER A 129 30.96 17.23 -17.91
N ARG A 130 29.95 17.66 -17.14
CA ARG A 130 29.16 18.87 -17.34
C ARG A 130 29.13 19.65 -16.03
N LYS A 131 29.57 20.91 -16.07
CA LYS A 131 29.31 21.86 -14.99
C LYS A 131 27.94 22.49 -15.23
N VAL A 132 27.01 22.23 -14.34
CA VAL A 132 25.60 22.62 -14.46
C VAL A 132 25.35 23.84 -13.59
N THR A 133 24.79 24.90 -14.18
CA THR A 133 24.46 26.17 -13.49
C THR A 133 22.96 26.42 -13.36
N LYS A 134 22.12 25.59 -13.98
CA LYS A 134 20.66 25.59 -13.87
C LYS A 134 20.13 24.17 -13.84
N ALA A 135 19.06 23.90 -13.10
CA ALA A 135 18.53 22.55 -12.91
C ALA A 135 18.22 21.85 -14.25
N GLU A 136 17.68 22.55 -15.22
CA GLU A 136 17.32 22.02 -16.55
C GLU A 136 18.51 21.49 -17.34
N GLY A 137 19.74 21.89 -16.97
CA GLY A 137 20.99 21.40 -17.56
C GLY A 137 21.50 20.09 -16.95
N ILE A 138 20.85 19.56 -15.91
CA ILE A 138 21.25 18.30 -15.27
C ILE A 138 21.03 17.13 -16.26
N PRO A 139 22.08 16.39 -16.65
CA PRO A 139 21.93 15.22 -17.49
C PRO A 139 21.29 14.08 -16.68
N ILE A 140 20.18 13.56 -17.19
CA ILE A 140 19.48 12.39 -16.66
C ILE A 140 19.32 11.35 -17.75
N ALA A 141 19.18 10.09 -17.38
CA ALA A 141 18.85 9.03 -18.32
C ALA A 141 17.90 7.99 -17.73
N PHE A 142 17.20 7.29 -18.61
CA PHE A 142 16.33 6.15 -18.27
C PHE A 142 16.89 4.88 -18.88
N PHE A 143 16.68 3.73 -18.24
CA PHE A 143 17.23 2.47 -18.72
C PHE A 143 16.70 2.07 -20.11
N ASN A 144 15.48 2.48 -20.46
CA ASN A 144 14.91 2.20 -21.79
C ASN A 144 15.55 3.02 -22.93
N GLN A 145 16.35 4.03 -22.61
CA GLN A 145 17.10 4.82 -23.60
C GLN A 145 18.40 4.13 -24.04
N TYR A 146 18.77 3.05 -23.37
CA TYR A 146 19.96 2.25 -23.67
C TYR A 146 19.58 0.85 -24.19
N PRO A 147 20.50 0.16 -24.88
CA PRO A 147 20.30 -1.24 -25.27
C PRO A 147 19.95 -2.14 -24.08
N PRO A 148 19.19 -3.23 -24.28
CA PRO A 148 18.96 -4.24 -23.25
C PRO A 148 20.28 -4.71 -22.63
N GLY A 149 20.32 -4.91 -21.30
CA GLY A 149 21.56 -5.28 -20.60
C GLY A 149 22.31 -4.11 -19.94
N PHE A 150 21.91 -2.84 -20.18
CA PHE A 150 22.71 -1.69 -19.78
C PHE A 150 22.97 -1.58 -18.26
N PHE A 151 22.02 -1.97 -17.40
CA PHE A 151 22.29 -2.03 -15.96
C PHE A 151 23.47 -2.97 -15.64
N GLY A 152 23.57 -4.11 -16.33
CA GLY A 152 24.71 -5.04 -16.20
C GLY A 152 26.05 -4.41 -16.61
N VAL A 153 26.05 -3.46 -17.55
CA VAL A 153 27.26 -2.68 -17.89
C VAL A 153 27.66 -1.77 -16.74
N LEU A 154 26.71 -1.03 -16.15
CA LEU A 154 27.00 -0.17 -14.99
C LEU A 154 27.46 -1.00 -13.80
N TRP A 155 26.82 -2.14 -13.56
CA TRP A 155 27.18 -3.06 -12.48
C TRP A 155 28.62 -3.53 -12.60
N ARG A 156 29.03 -3.97 -13.81
CA ARG A 156 30.41 -4.38 -14.08
C ARG A 156 31.41 -3.25 -13.85
N LEU A 157 31.10 -2.02 -14.31
CA LEU A 157 31.97 -0.86 -14.06
C LEU A 157 32.13 -0.55 -12.57
N ARG A 158 31.09 -0.79 -11.76
CA ARG A 158 31.15 -0.67 -10.30
C ARG A 158 32.01 -1.76 -9.67
N GLN A 159 31.88 -3.01 -10.12
CA GLN A 159 32.75 -4.11 -9.68
C GLN A 159 34.22 -3.87 -10.04
N GLU A 160 34.48 -3.26 -11.19
CA GLU A 160 35.80 -2.82 -11.62
C GLU A 160 36.29 -1.52 -10.93
N LYS A 161 35.53 -0.99 -9.95
CA LYS A 161 35.82 0.25 -9.20
C LYS A 161 35.98 1.51 -10.06
N LYS A 162 35.42 1.52 -11.27
CA LYS A 162 35.50 2.66 -12.22
C LYS A 162 34.41 3.70 -11.96
N ILE A 163 33.29 3.26 -11.41
CA ILE A 163 32.20 4.10 -10.92
C ILE A 163 31.77 3.54 -9.57
N ASP A 164 31.00 4.32 -8.83
CA ASP A 164 30.33 3.88 -7.62
C ASP A 164 28.81 3.99 -7.77
N PHE A 165 28.07 3.24 -6.96
CA PHE A 165 26.62 3.31 -6.89
C PHE A 165 26.22 3.92 -5.55
N ASP A 166 25.32 4.90 -5.57
CA ASP A 166 24.59 5.31 -4.37
C ASP A 166 23.60 4.19 -4.01
N MET A 167 24.09 3.19 -3.26
CA MET A 167 23.31 2.00 -2.86
C MET A 167 22.06 2.36 -2.08
N ASN A 168 22.09 3.46 -1.33
CA ASN A 168 20.93 3.97 -0.63
C ASN A 168 19.84 4.40 -1.60
N SER A 169 20.18 5.10 -2.68
CA SER A 169 19.20 5.48 -3.70
C SER A 169 18.63 4.25 -4.43
N LEU A 170 19.49 3.28 -4.77
CA LEU A 170 19.08 2.05 -5.46
C LEU A 170 18.16 1.18 -4.59
N ALA A 171 18.57 0.92 -3.34
CA ALA A 171 17.77 0.19 -2.37
C ALA A 171 16.44 0.89 -2.11
N SER A 172 16.43 2.22 -1.97
CA SER A 172 15.21 2.97 -1.72
C SER A 172 14.20 2.84 -2.85
N VAL A 173 14.65 2.97 -4.10
CA VAL A 173 13.80 2.80 -5.28
C VAL A 173 13.20 1.39 -5.34
N LEU A 174 14.03 0.35 -5.20
CA LEU A 174 13.58 -1.04 -5.31
C LEU A 174 12.65 -1.43 -4.14
N THR A 175 13.06 -1.17 -2.90
CA THR A 175 12.28 -1.55 -1.72
C THR A 175 10.95 -0.78 -1.66
N SER A 176 10.90 0.47 -2.12
CA SER A 176 9.65 1.26 -2.18
C SER A 176 8.67 0.67 -3.20
N ALA A 177 9.16 0.32 -4.40
CA ALA A 177 8.34 -0.33 -5.43
C ALA A 177 7.76 -1.67 -4.93
N TYR A 178 8.55 -2.47 -4.21
CA TYR A 178 8.08 -3.72 -3.60
C TYR A 178 7.07 -3.48 -2.46
N SER A 179 7.37 -2.56 -1.56
CA SER A 179 6.55 -2.27 -0.38
C SER A 179 5.19 -1.68 -0.76
N LEU A 180 5.12 -0.96 -1.88
CA LEU A 180 3.90 -0.33 -2.40
C LEU A 180 3.28 -1.12 -3.57
N GLU A 181 3.59 -2.40 -3.74
CA GLU A 181 2.97 -3.30 -4.73
C GLU A 181 2.96 -2.70 -6.15
N GLU A 182 4.09 -2.14 -6.59
CA GLU A 182 4.16 -1.49 -7.89
C GLU A 182 4.28 -2.50 -9.03
N ASP A 183 3.35 -2.42 -9.98
CA ASP A 183 3.30 -3.35 -11.12
C ASP A 183 3.88 -2.75 -12.41
N ASP A 184 4.17 -1.44 -12.43
CA ASP A 184 4.72 -0.72 -13.59
C ASP A 184 6.15 -0.19 -13.41
N PHE A 185 6.97 -0.93 -12.66
CA PHE A 185 8.38 -0.58 -12.42
C PHE A 185 9.29 -0.92 -13.62
N HIS A 186 8.92 -0.42 -14.80
CA HIS A 186 9.61 -0.68 -16.07
C HIS A 186 10.78 0.28 -16.32
N LYS A 187 11.67 -0.04 -17.27
CA LYS A 187 12.88 0.75 -17.57
C LYS A 187 12.66 2.20 -17.99
N GLY A 188 11.45 2.56 -18.41
CA GLY A 188 11.07 3.95 -18.70
C GLY A 188 10.68 4.78 -17.48
N ASN A 189 10.47 4.13 -16.33
CA ASN A 189 10.10 4.76 -15.05
C ASN A 189 11.28 4.72 -14.07
N PHE A 190 12.25 3.85 -14.33
CA PHE A 190 13.49 3.73 -13.58
C PHE A 190 14.63 4.50 -14.27
N GLY A 191 15.12 5.54 -13.62
CA GLY A 191 16.14 6.44 -14.15
C GLY A 191 17.35 6.57 -13.25
N PHE A 192 18.40 7.18 -13.79
CA PHE A 192 19.62 7.49 -13.06
C PHE A 192 20.27 8.78 -13.58
N TYR A 193 21.13 9.35 -12.77
CA TYR A 193 22.08 10.40 -13.16
C TYR A 193 23.44 10.11 -12.54
N ILE A 194 24.47 10.80 -13.01
CA ILE A 194 25.83 10.61 -12.54
C ILE A 194 26.38 11.94 -12.03
N VAL A 195 26.89 11.92 -10.81
CA VAL A 195 27.47 13.08 -10.12
C VAL A 195 28.89 12.74 -9.67
N LYS A 196 29.77 13.75 -9.66
CA LYS A 196 31.10 13.61 -9.07
C LYS A 196 31.01 13.90 -7.58
N ARG A 197 31.28 12.89 -6.74
CA ARG A 197 31.37 13.03 -5.28
C ARG A 197 32.82 12.83 -4.84
N MET A 198 33.22 13.50 -3.77
CA MET A 198 34.46 13.17 -3.09
C MET A 198 34.26 11.87 -2.32
N GLY A 199 35.09 10.87 -2.59
CA GLY A 199 35.15 9.65 -1.81
C GLY A 199 35.81 9.89 -0.45
N ALA A 200 35.66 8.92 0.46
CA ALA A 200 36.31 8.95 1.77
C ALA A 200 37.85 8.94 1.69
N ASP A 201 38.38 8.48 0.57
CA ASP A 201 39.80 8.51 0.21
C ASP A 201 40.28 9.86 -0.34
N GLY A 202 39.40 10.86 -0.42
CA GLY A 202 39.73 12.17 -0.96
C GLY A 202 39.86 12.19 -2.49
N GLU A 203 39.43 11.14 -3.20
CA GLU A 203 39.39 11.12 -4.67
C GLU A 203 37.99 11.43 -5.20
N GLN A 204 37.90 12.10 -6.36
CA GLN A 204 36.60 12.29 -7.03
C GLN A 204 36.13 10.98 -7.68
N LYS A 205 35.00 10.46 -7.20
CA LYS A 205 34.35 9.27 -7.75
C LYS A 205 33.10 9.63 -8.54
N LEU A 206 32.95 8.97 -9.68
CA LEU A 206 31.72 9.01 -10.48
C LEU A 206 30.66 8.16 -9.79
N THR A 207 29.68 8.79 -9.17
CA THR A 207 28.61 8.09 -8.44
C THR A 207 27.34 8.07 -9.28
N VAL A 208 26.82 6.88 -9.55
CA VAL A 208 25.50 6.68 -10.16
C VAL A 208 24.44 6.76 -9.07
N VAL A 209 23.48 7.66 -9.23
CA VAL A 209 22.35 7.81 -8.32
C VAL A 209 21.06 7.48 -9.05
N PHE A 210 20.23 6.68 -8.40
CA PHE A 210 19.03 6.11 -9.00
C PHE A 210 17.79 6.85 -8.51
N PHE A 211 16.83 7.04 -9.41
CA PHE A 211 15.56 7.68 -9.11
C PHE A 211 14.42 6.98 -9.85
N LYS A 212 13.19 7.29 -9.48
CA LYS A 212 12.03 6.80 -10.23
C LYS A 212 10.96 7.86 -10.43
N ILE A 213 10.20 7.70 -11.50
CA ILE A 213 9.07 8.55 -11.87
C ILE A 213 7.85 7.68 -12.13
N ASP A 214 6.70 8.35 -12.28
CA ASP A 214 5.44 7.73 -12.72
C ASP A 214 4.94 6.60 -11.79
N ASN A 215 4.13 6.97 -10.81
CA ASN A 215 3.66 6.07 -9.74
C ASN A 215 2.17 5.68 -9.93
N ASP A 216 1.65 5.69 -11.17
CA ASP A 216 0.21 5.54 -11.45
C ASP A 216 -0.34 4.12 -11.18
N LEU A 217 0.53 3.11 -11.14
CA LEU A 217 0.19 1.70 -10.90
C LEU A 217 0.84 1.14 -9.62
N MET A 218 0.84 1.94 -8.56
CA MET A 218 1.09 1.47 -7.19
C MET A 218 -0.14 0.85 -6.55
N MET A 219 0.08 0.09 -5.47
CA MET A 219 -0.94 -0.67 -4.76
C MET A 219 -1.72 -1.54 -5.74
N ALA A 220 -0.99 -2.19 -6.66
CA ALA A 220 -1.54 -2.85 -7.83
C ALA A 220 -2.59 -3.89 -7.44
N ASP A 221 -2.34 -4.70 -6.40
CA ASP A 221 -3.33 -5.63 -5.88
C ASP A 221 -4.36 -4.94 -4.99
N SER A 222 -3.89 -4.19 -4.00
CA SER A 222 -4.76 -3.75 -2.90
C SER A 222 -5.74 -2.63 -3.26
N VAL A 223 -5.41 -1.81 -4.27
CA VAL A 223 -6.21 -0.65 -4.70
C VAL A 223 -6.45 -0.67 -6.22
N MET A 224 -5.38 -0.73 -7.02
CA MET A 224 -5.47 -0.49 -8.47
C MET A 224 -6.06 -1.64 -9.27
N SER A 225 -6.04 -2.88 -8.75
CA SER A 225 -6.62 -4.07 -9.40
C SER A 225 -8.11 -3.91 -9.75
N ARG A 226 -8.74 -2.88 -9.18
CA ARG A 226 -10.14 -2.53 -9.28
C ARG A 226 -10.42 -1.41 -10.28
N CYS A 227 -9.41 -0.59 -10.59
CA CYS A 227 -9.52 0.59 -11.47
C CYS A 227 -8.81 0.37 -12.80
N SER A 228 -7.72 -0.38 -12.80
CA SER A 228 -6.94 -0.73 -13.98
C SER A 228 -6.53 -2.19 -13.91
N SER A 229 -6.67 -2.91 -15.01
CA SER A 229 -6.27 -4.32 -15.06
C SER A 229 -5.51 -4.59 -16.34
N ARG A 230 -4.32 -5.15 -16.23
CA ARG A 230 -3.66 -5.83 -17.35
C ARG A 230 -4.25 -7.24 -17.48
N ILE A 231 -4.40 -7.72 -18.71
CA ILE A 231 -4.92 -9.06 -18.99
C ILE A 231 -4.07 -10.13 -18.28
N VAL A 232 -2.76 -9.91 -18.19
CA VAL A 232 -1.82 -10.82 -17.51
C VAL A 232 -2.18 -10.98 -16.04
N ASN A 233 -2.61 -9.89 -15.38
CA ASN A 233 -2.99 -9.89 -13.98
C ASN A 233 -4.31 -10.65 -13.74
N TRP A 234 -5.09 -10.99 -14.77
CA TRP A 234 -6.30 -11.80 -14.59
C TRP A 234 -6.00 -13.26 -14.25
N ARG A 235 -4.79 -13.73 -14.60
CA ARG A 235 -4.31 -15.08 -14.28
C ARG A 235 -3.57 -15.14 -12.94
N HIS A 236 -3.36 -14.00 -12.29
CA HIS A 236 -2.74 -13.95 -10.97
C HIS A 236 -3.68 -14.56 -9.93
N GLY A 237 -3.14 -15.47 -9.12
CA GLY A 237 -3.82 -16.04 -7.95
C GLY A 237 -3.89 -15.05 -6.78
N GLU A 238 -4.51 -15.47 -5.68
CA GLU A 238 -4.68 -14.64 -4.47
C GLU A 238 -3.36 -14.22 -3.81
N HIS A 239 -2.25 -14.88 -4.18
CA HIS A 239 -0.93 -14.71 -3.57
C HIS A 239 0.06 -13.90 -4.43
N ALA A 240 -0.40 -13.30 -5.54
CA ALA A 240 0.49 -12.73 -6.56
C ALA A 240 1.34 -11.53 -6.11
N PHE A 241 1.06 -10.91 -4.96
CA PHE A 241 1.85 -9.80 -4.43
C PHE A 241 2.28 -10.06 -2.99
N GLU A 242 2.35 -11.30 -2.52
CA GLU A 242 2.65 -11.58 -1.11
C GLU A 242 4.02 -11.07 -0.65
N VAL A 243 4.11 -10.75 0.64
CA VAL A 243 5.40 -10.52 1.30
C VAL A 243 5.86 -11.84 1.87
N THR A 244 6.98 -12.37 1.37
CA THR A 244 7.52 -13.66 1.83
C THR A 244 8.93 -13.51 2.37
N LYS A 245 9.30 -14.40 3.29
CA LYS A 245 10.65 -14.46 3.86
C LYS A 245 11.69 -14.66 2.75
N ARG A 246 11.37 -15.51 1.76
CA ARG A 246 12.23 -15.83 0.63
C ARG A 246 12.54 -14.62 -0.24
N ASP A 247 11.51 -13.84 -0.59
CA ASP A 247 11.66 -12.62 -1.38
C ASP A 247 12.49 -11.57 -0.65
N LEU A 248 12.28 -11.38 0.66
CA LEU A 248 13.01 -10.38 1.44
C LEU A 248 14.49 -10.73 1.64
N ILE A 249 14.82 -12.01 1.86
CA ILE A 249 16.20 -12.49 1.99
C ILE A 249 16.94 -12.29 0.67
N ALA A 250 16.41 -12.83 -0.43
CA ALA A 250 17.06 -12.83 -1.74
C ALA A 250 16.89 -11.51 -2.53
N PHE A 251 16.25 -10.51 -1.93
CA PHE A 251 15.93 -9.25 -2.59
C PHE A 251 17.17 -8.61 -3.25
N PRO A 252 17.07 -8.16 -4.52
CA PRO A 252 15.84 -7.89 -5.28
C PRO A 252 15.37 -9.06 -6.15
N ARG A 253 15.85 -10.28 -5.94
CA ARG A 253 15.32 -11.47 -6.60
C ARG A 253 13.98 -11.87 -5.98
N LEU A 254 12.90 -11.68 -6.74
CA LEU A 254 11.56 -12.11 -6.32
C LEU A 254 11.28 -13.51 -6.84
N PHE A 255 10.76 -14.36 -5.96
CA PHE A 255 10.34 -15.72 -6.26
C PHE A 255 8.82 -15.88 -6.12
N ASP A 256 8.22 -15.21 -5.14
CA ASP A 256 6.80 -15.36 -4.81
C ASP A 256 5.97 -14.21 -5.40
N SER A 257 6.44 -12.97 -5.26
CA SER A 257 5.73 -11.81 -5.79
C SER A 257 5.85 -11.71 -7.32
N GLN A 258 4.70 -11.57 -7.99
CA GLN A 258 4.51 -11.63 -9.45
C GLN A 258 4.37 -10.23 -10.06
N ASN A 259 5.10 -9.24 -9.54
CA ASN A 259 5.14 -7.89 -10.13
C ASN A 259 5.55 -7.99 -11.61
N TYR A 260 4.70 -7.49 -12.50
CA TYR A 260 4.80 -7.71 -13.93
C TYR A 260 6.08 -7.08 -14.51
N TYR A 261 6.34 -5.81 -14.22
CA TYR A 261 7.60 -5.13 -14.56
C TYR A 261 8.55 -5.14 -13.37
N TRP A 262 9.20 -6.27 -13.10
CA TRP A 262 10.24 -6.37 -12.08
C TRP A 262 11.60 -6.79 -12.67
N PRO A 263 12.73 -6.25 -12.18
CA PRO A 263 14.04 -6.48 -12.81
C PRO A 263 14.51 -7.94 -12.87
N THR A 264 14.08 -8.79 -11.94
CA THR A 264 14.50 -10.20 -11.84
C THR A 264 13.46 -11.20 -12.34
N SER A 265 12.31 -10.73 -12.82
CA SER A 265 11.23 -11.60 -13.32
C SER A 265 11.42 -11.92 -14.81
N SER A 266 11.66 -13.19 -15.14
CA SER A 266 11.79 -13.63 -16.55
C SER A 266 10.42 -13.66 -17.24
N ARG A 267 10.31 -13.05 -18.43
CA ARG A 267 9.09 -13.12 -19.25
C ARG A 267 9.23 -14.18 -20.34
N PHE A 268 8.28 -15.12 -20.38
CA PHE A 268 8.20 -16.13 -21.45
C PHE A 268 7.78 -15.53 -22.81
N LEU A 269 7.12 -14.37 -22.82
CA LEU A 269 6.69 -13.66 -24.04
C LEU A 269 6.98 -12.15 -23.91
N ALA A 270 8.25 -11.75 -23.99
CA ALA A 270 8.60 -10.35 -24.17
C ALA A 270 8.62 -10.03 -25.67
N ASN A 271 7.93 -8.97 -26.10
CA ASN A 271 8.14 -8.44 -27.43
C ASN A 271 9.61 -7.99 -27.53
N PRO A 272 10.43 -8.56 -28.44
CA PRO A 272 11.85 -8.24 -28.53
C PRO A 272 12.14 -6.77 -28.87
N ILE A 273 11.12 -6.02 -29.32
CA ILE A 273 11.21 -4.59 -29.65
C ILE A 273 10.84 -3.70 -28.45
N ASP A 274 10.21 -4.25 -27.39
CA ASP A 274 9.84 -3.45 -26.20
C ASP A 274 11.06 -3.22 -25.29
N ASN A 275 11.70 -2.06 -25.48
CA ASN A 275 12.84 -1.61 -24.68
C ASN A 275 12.50 -1.24 -23.23
N LYS A 276 11.22 -1.29 -22.81
CA LYS A 276 10.82 -1.03 -21.43
C LYS A 276 10.97 -2.25 -20.52
N VAL A 277 11.10 -3.45 -21.10
CA VAL A 277 11.13 -4.72 -20.37
C VAL A 277 12.55 -5.11 -19.96
N TYR A 278 12.67 -5.77 -18.81
CA TYR A 278 13.89 -6.48 -18.40
C TYR A 278 13.92 -7.85 -19.07
N SER A 279 14.59 -7.97 -20.20
CA SER A 279 14.67 -9.20 -21.01
C SER A 279 16.09 -9.73 -21.20
N SER A 280 17.12 -8.95 -20.84
CA SER A 280 18.51 -9.38 -20.98
C SER A 280 18.94 -10.24 -19.80
N ALA A 281 19.44 -11.45 -20.08
CA ALA A 281 19.97 -12.35 -19.07
C ALA A 281 21.13 -11.74 -18.27
N GLU A 282 21.96 -10.91 -18.90
CA GLU A 282 23.07 -10.22 -18.25
C GLU A 282 22.57 -9.18 -17.22
N GLU A 283 21.51 -8.46 -17.56
CA GLU A 283 20.89 -7.48 -16.65
C GLU A 283 20.15 -8.15 -15.50
N ILE A 284 19.38 -9.20 -15.79
CA ILE A 284 18.71 -10.00 -14.75
C ILE A 284 19.76 -10.56 -13.78
N ARG A 285 20.86 -11.11 -14.30
CA ARG A 285 21.96 -11.61 -13.48
C ARG A 285 22.59 -10.51 -12.63
N ALA A 286 22.83 -9.32 -13.17
CA ALA A 286 23.37 -8.20 -12.41
C ALA A 286 22.45 -7.78 -11.25
N PHE A 287 21.13 -7.79 -11.42
CA PHE A 287 20.19 -7.55 -10.31
C PHE A 287 20.16 -8.68 -9.29
N ILE A 288 20.38 -9.94 -9.70
CA ILE A 288 20.51 -11.06 -8.77
C ILE A 288 21.81 -10.91 -7.95
N GLU A 289 22.94 -10.64 -8.61
CA GLU A 289 24.24 -10.41 -7.97
C GLU A 289 24.24 -9.19 -7.03
N LEU A 290 23.44 -8.17 -7.32
CA LEU A 290 23.22 -7.03 -6.42
C LEU A 290 22.68 -7.49 -5.06
N GLY A 291 21.87 -8.54 -5.03
CA GLY A 291 21.37 -9.15 -3.79
C GLY A 291 22.48 -9.74 -2.92
N GLU A 292 23.64 -10.08 -3.47
CA GLU A 292 24.76 -10.61 -2.69
C GLU A 292 25.72 -9.51 -2.22
N ASP A 293 25.51 -8.25 -2.63
CA ASP A 293 26.37 -7.14 -2.25
C ASP A 293 26.09 -6.64 -0.83
N PHE A 294 27.13 -6.58 -0.01
CA PHE A 294 27.02 -6.19 1.40
C PHE A 294 26.48 -4.76 1.59
N GLN A 295 26.92 -3.79 0.79
CA GLN A 295 26.44 -2.40 0.91
C GLN A 295 24.97 -2.30 0.52
N PHE A 296 24.57 -3.02 -0.52
CA PHE A 296 23.17 -3.10 -0.91
C PHE A 296 22.30 -3.79 0.17
N GLN A 297 22.78 -4.88 0.78
CA GLN A 297 22.05 -5.57 1.85
C GLN A 297 21.81 -4.66 3.07
N GLN A 298 22.82 -3.90 3.50
CA GLN A 298 22.67 -2.91 4.57
C GLN A 298 21.66 -1.81 4.19
N ALA A 299 21.79 -1.24 2.99
CA ALA A 299 20.87 -0.22 2.50
C ALA A 299 19.43 -0.77 2.41
N LYS A 300 19.25 -2.00 1.93
CA LYS A 300 17.95 -2.69 1.86
C LYS A 300 17.30 -2.79 3.23
N TRP A 301 18.01 -3.28 4.25
CA TRP A 301 17.43 -3.43 5.60
C TRP A 301 17.06 -2.09 6.22
N ARG A 302 17.89 -1.06 6.01
CA ARG A 302 17.57 0.31 6.40
C ARG A 302 16.25 0.80 5.79
N GLU A 303 16.09 0.64 4.48
CA GLU A 303 14.89 1.13 3.79
C GLU A 303 13.64 0.32 4.19
N PHE A 304 13.72 -1.01 4.31
CA PHE A 304 12.61 -1.81 4.81
C PHE A 304 12.23 -1.45 6.25
N TYR A 305 13.21 -1.18 7.12
CA TYR A 305 12.95 -0.73 8.48
C TYR A 305 12.24 0.62 8.50
N LYS A 306 12.73 1.58 7.71
CA LYS A 306 12.07 2.88 7.52
C LYS A 306 10.62 2.71 7.09
N HIS A 307 10.34 1.86 6.10
CA HIS A 307 8.99 1.66 5.58
C HIS A 307 8.00 1.18 6.64
N ILE A 308 8.42 0.35 7.58
CA ILE A 308 7.54 -0.15 8.65
C ILE A 308 7.41 0.80 9.85
N LEU A 309 8.26 1.84 9.90
CA LEU A 309 8.25 2.89 10.91
C LEU A 309 7.39 4.10 10.52
N ILE A 310 7.13 4.32 9.22
CA ILE A 310 6.31 5.44 8.75
C ILE A 310 4.92 5.39 9.43
N PRO A 311 4.56 6.38 10.26
CA PRO A 311 3.29 6.42 10.97
C PRO A 311 2.08 6.62 10.04
N GLN A 312 0.91 6.14 10.49
CA GLN A 312 -0.36 6.32 9.78
C GLN A 312 -0.71 7.80 9.56
N SER A 313 -0.37 8.66 10.51
CA SER A 313 -0.56 10.11 10.45
C SER A 313 0.17 10.74 9.26
N ILE A 314 1.42 10.33 9.00
CA ILE A 314 2.23 10.77 7.86
C ILE A 314 1.61 10.28 6.55
N ILE A 315 1.19 9.01 6.46
CA ILE A 315 0.48 8.46 5.29
C ILE A 315 -0.77 9.29 4.97
N LYS A 316 -1.60 9.56 5.98
CA LYS A 316 -2.82 10.38 5.83
C LYS A 316 -2.51 11.83 5.43
N GLN A 317 -1.38 12.38 5.85
CA GLN A 317 -0.96 13.74 5.48
C GLN A 317 -0.50 13.80 4.03
N ALA A 318 0.28 12.83 3.57
CA ALA A 318 0.70 12.73 2.17
C ALA A 318 -0.51 12.62 1.24
N LEU A 319 -1.45 11.71 1.53
CA LEU A 319 -2.65 11.50 0.70
C LEU A 319 -3.57 12.72 0.66
N LYS A 320 -3.60 13.54 1.71
CA LYS A 320 -4.40 14.78 1.74
C LYS A 320 -4.01 15.82 0.70
N GLN A 321 -2.82 15.69 0.09
CA GLN A 321 -2.42 16.56 -1.02
C GLN A 321 -3.24 16.30 -2.29
N SER A 322 -3.84 15.11 -2.39
CA SER A 322 -4.53 14.65 -3.60
C SER A 322 -5.98 14.24 -3.34
N PHE A 323 -6.37 13.98 -2.10
CA PHE A 323 -7.75 13.63 -1.73
C PHE A 323 -8.32 14.68 -0.79
N ASP A 324 -9.37 15.37 -1.22
CA ASP A 324 -10.07 16.34 -0.38
C ASP A 324 -10.86 15.64 0.72
N LYS A 325 -10.55 15.97 1.98
CA LYS A 325 -11.26 15.39 3.11
C LYS A 325 -12.67 15.90 3.24
N GLU A 326 -13.02 17.07 2.73
CA GLU A 326 -14.39 17.58 2.83
C GLU A 326 -15.28 16.97 1.74
N ASN A 327 -14.69 16.53 0.64
CA ASN A 327 -15.36 15.68 -0.34
C ASN A 327 -15.52 14.24 0.20
N ALA A 328 -16.75 13.76 0.29
CA ALA A 328 -17.05 12.47 0.88
C ALA A 328 -16.46 11.28 0.06
N GLN A 329 -16.43 11.37 -1.28
CA GLN A 329 -15.86 10.34 -2.15
C GLN A 329 -14.33 10.27 -2.01
N ASP A 330 -13.64 11.40 -2.04
CA ASP A 330 -12.19 11.47 -1.84
C ASP A 330 -11.79 10.98 -0.44
N ARG A 331 -12.57 11.34 0.59
CA ARG A 331 -12.39 10.83 1.96
C ARG A 331 -12.48 9.30 2.02
N ALA A 332 -13.43 8.69 1.31
CA ALA A 332 -13.55 7.24 1.24
C ALA A 332 -12.33 6.60 0.54
N GLN A 333 -11.83 7.21 -0.54
CA GLN A 333 -10.60 6.76 -1.21
C GLN A 333 -9.36 6.91 -0.33
N LEU A 334 -9.24 8.03 0.39
CA LEU A 334 -8.17 8.23 1.38
C LEU A 334 -8.19 7.13 2.44
N ALA A 335 -9.37 6.80 2.98
CA ALA A 335 -9.52 5.73 3.96
C ALA A 335 -9.12 4.36 3.38
N LEU A 336 -9.51 4.06 2.14
CA LEU A 336 -9.15 2.84 1.43
C LEU A 336 -7.65 2.69 1.22
N VAL A 337 -6.99 3.71 0.65
CA VAL A 337 -5.55 3.69 0.38
C VAL A 337 -4.78 3.61 1.70
N THR A 338 -5.17 4.39 2.71
CA THR A 338 -4.55 4.31 4.04
C THR A 338 -4.65 2.91 4.63
N HIS A 339 -5.84 2.28 4.56
CA HIS A 339 -6.03 0.92 5.07
C HIS A 339 -5.13 -0.09 4.36
N ALA A 340 -5.04 0.00 3.03
CA ALA A 340 -4.21 -0.87 2.22
C ALA A 340 -2.72 -0.77 2.59
N VAL A 341 -2.19 0.44 2.74
CA VAL A 341 -0.79 0.68 3.14
C VAL A 341 -0.52 0.14 4.55
N ILE A 342 -1.41 0.41 5.51
CA ILE A 342 -1.24 -0.06 6.89
C ILE A 342 -1.27 -1.58 6.98
N SER A 343 -2.17 -2.23 6.23
CA SER A 343 -2.22 -3.70 6.14
C SER A 343 -0.95 -4.25 5.51
N ARG A 344 -0.42 -3.60 4.47
CA ARG A 344 0.84 -3.98 3.81
C ARG A 344 2.05 -3.83 4.73
N GLN A 345 2.16 -2.72 5.45
CA GLN A 345 3.20 -2.52 6.47
C GLN A 345 3.14 -3.60 7.57
N ALA A 346 1.94 -3.99 8.01
CA ALA A 346 1.76 -5.05 9.01
C ALA A 346 2.28 -6.41 8.52
N LYS A 347 1.97 -6.78 7.26
CA LYS A 347 2.51 -7.99 6.63
C LYS A 347 4.04 -7.92 6.52
N LEU A 348 4.57 -6.78 6.09
CA LEU A 348 6.01 -6.56 5.97
C LEU A 348 6.70 -6.70 7.34
N ARG A 349 6.18 -6.07 8.39
CA ARG A 349 6.67 -6.24 9.77
C ARG A 349 6.68 -7.71 10.19
N ALA A 350 5.54 -8.39 10.03
CA ALA A 350 5.37 -9.77 10.46
C ALA A 350 6.42 -10.69 9.85
N VAL A 351 6.79 -10.49 8.59
CA VAL A 351 7.80 -11.30 7.91
C VAL A 351 9.22 -10.86 8.25
N LEU A 352 9.51 -9.55 8.28
CA LEU A 352 10.85 -9.02 8.56
C LEU A 352 11.40 -9.52 9.90
N PHE A 353 10.59 -9.48 10.97
CA PHE A 353 11.05 -9.94 12.28
C PHE A 353 11.20 -11.47 12.39
N THR A 354 10.85 -12.25 11.36
CA THR A 354 11.23 -13.69 11.28
C THR A 354 12.64 -13.92 10.74
N ILE A 355 13.28 -12.88 10.19
CA ILE A 355 14.59 -12.94 9.53
C ILE A 355 15.69 -12.57 10.53
N PRO A 356 16.61 -13.49 10.88
CA PRO A 356 17.69 -13.21 11.83
C PRO A 356 18.54 -12.00 11.46
N GLU A 357 18.94 -11.88 10.20
CA GLU A 357 19.80 -10.83 9.67
C GLU A 357 19.16 -9.44 9.82
N PHE A 358 17.85 -9.36 9.65
CA PHE A 358 17.11 -8.13 9.88
C PHE A 358 17.01 -7.78 11.36
N ARG A 359 16.82 -8.77 12.24
CA ARG A 359 16.79 -8.54 13.69
C ARG A 359 18.14 -8.05 14.20
N GLU A 360 19.23 -8.66 13.73
CA GLU A 360 20.59 -8.21 14.01
C GLU A 360 20.78 -6.76 13.56
N PHE A 361 20.40 -6.43 12.33
CA PHE A 361 20.43 -5.05 11.82
C PHE A 361 19.72 -4.07 12.77
N VAL A 362 18.50 -4.39 13.24
CA VAL A 362 17.74 -3.53 14.17
C VAL A 362 18.46 -3.37 15.50
N GLN A 363 19.12 -4.41 16.00
CA GLN A 363 19.85 -4.37 17.28
C GLN A 363 21.16 -3.58 17.20
N THR A 364 21.83 -3.59 16.05
CA THR A 364 23.15 -2.98 15.83
C THR A 364 23.10 -1.55 15.28
N LEU A 365 21.90 -0.96 15.10
CA LEU A 365 21.77 0.41 14.62
C LEU A 365 22.47 1.41 15.55
N SER A 366 23.32 2.27 14.96
CA SER A 366 23.98 3.34 15.71
C SER A 366 22.99 4.47 16.04
N ALA A 367 23.30 5.26 17.07
CA ALA A 367 22.50 6.44 17.41
C ALA A 367 22.43 7.45 16.24
N GLY A 368 23.51 7.57 15.45
CA GLY A 368 23.54 8.42 14.26
C GLY A 368 22.60 7.91 13.16
N ASP A 369 22.56 6.61 12.92
CA ASP A 369 21.65 6.01 11.93
C ASP A 369 20.18 6.16 12.32
N ILE A 370 19.89 6.01 13.62
CA ILE A 370 18.56 6.23 14.19
C ILE A 370 18.12 7.68 13.94
N ALA A 371 18.95 8.66 14.33
CA ALA A 371 18.64 10.07 14.15
C ALA A 371 18.44 10.43 12.66
N ALA A 372 19.33 9.96 11.78
CA ALA A 372 19.23 10.18 10.35
C ALA A 372 17.96 9.56 9.73
N MET A 373 17.52 8.39 10.24
CA MET A 373 16.27 7.78 9.78
C MET A 373 15.03 8.53 10.28
N GLN A 374 15.03 9.01 11.51
CA GLN A 374 13.96 9.82 12.08
C GLN A 374 13.79 11.13 11.31
N GLU A 375 14.90 11.84 11.06
CA GLU A 375 14.92 13.07 10.25
C GLU A 375 14.37 12.80 8.85
N GLU A 376 14.79 11.70 8.21
CA GLU A 376 14.31 11.34 6.88
C GLU A 376 12.79 11.04 6.84
N ILE A 377 12.24 10.35 7.84
CA ILE A 377 10.80 10.07 7.92
C ILE A 377 10.00 11.38 8.12
N LEU A 378 10.56 12.32 8.87
CA LEU A 378 9.93 13.59 9.24
C LEU A 378 10.18 14.72 8.22
N ASP A 379 10.98 14.47 7.18
CA ASP A 379 11.26 15.43 6.11
C ASP A 379 9.95 16.01 5.52
N GLY A 380 9.84 17.34 5.47
CA GLY A 380 8.65 18.01 4.94
C GLY A 380 7.35 17.75 5.71
N ILE A 381 7.42 17.49 7.03
CA ILE A 381 6.28 17.46 7.94
C ILE A 381 6.16 18.80 8.69
N ASP A 382 4.93 19.28 8.89
CA ASP A 382 4.65 20.52 9.63
C ASP A 382 5.24 20.47 11.07
N GLU A 383 6.01 21.49 11.46
CA GLU A 383 6.65 21.61 12.79
C GLU A 383 5.72 21.30 13.98
N PRO A 384 4.46 21.78 14.03
CA PRO A 384 3.59 21.54 15.19
C PRO A 384 3.26 20.08 15.48
N LYS A 385 3.52 19.16 14.54
CA LYS A 385 3.33 17.71 14.74
C LYS A 385 4.64 16.96 14.95
N HIS A 386 5.77 17.61 14.69
CA HIS A 386 7.07 16.98 14.60
C HIS A 386 7.43 16.24 15.90
N GLU A 387 7.28 16.89 17.05
CA GLU A 387 7.61 16.31 18.36
C GLU A 387 6.75 15.06 18.67
N SER A 388 5.43 15.14 18.45
CA SER A 388 4.53 14.02 18.69
C SER A 388 4.84 12.80 17.80
N LEU A 389 5.25 13.05 16.55
CA LEU A 389 5.59 12.00 15.59
C LEU A 389 6.97 11.42 15.87
N LEU A 390 7.93 12.25 16.26
CA LEU A 390 9.25 11.81 16.69
C LEU A 390 9.14 10.88 17.91
N SER A 391 8.29 11.24 18.88
CA SER A 391 7.99 10.39 20.04
C SER A 391 7.35 9.06 19.63
N GLU A 392 6.37 9.06 18.72
CA GLU A 392 5.74 7.84 18.18
C GLU A 392 6.77 6.94 17.46
N ILE A 393 7.63 7.52 16.62
CA ILE A 393 8.66 6.78 15.88
C ILE A 393 9.69 6.19 16.86
N SER A 394 10.15 6.97 17.83
CA SER A 394 11.12 6.52 18.84
C SER A 394 10.55 5.36 19.67
N ALA A 395 9.32 5.51 20.17
CA ALA A 395 8.65 4.45 20.92
C ALA A 395 8.48 3.16 20.10
N ASN A 396 8.21 3.26 18.78
CA ASN A 396 8.15 2.10 17.90
C ASN A 396 9.54 1.46 17.70
N MET A 397 10.60 2.26 17.53
CA MET A 397 11.97 1.76 17.40
C MET A 397 12.41 1.02 18.68
N ASP A 398 12.18 1.61 19.85
CA ASP A 398 12.51 1.01 21.14
C ASP A 398 11.75 -0.31 21.34
N ARG A 399 10.47 -0.31 21.01
CA ARG A 399 9.62 -1.50 21.06
C ARG A 399 10.15 -2.61 20.15
N TYR A 400 10.54 -2.29 18.92
CA TYR A 400 11.07 -3.27 17.97
C TYR A 400 12.43 -3.82 18.40
N LYS A 401 13.30 -2.98 18.96
CA LYS A 401 14.56 -3.41 19.54
C LYS A 401 14.33 -4.37 20.72
N SER A 402 13.46 -3.99 21.66
CA SER A 402 13.07 -4.84 22.79
C SER A 402 12.45 -6.16 22.35
N LEU A 403 11.64 -6.16 21.28
CA LEU A 403 11.05 -7.37 20.72
C LEU A 403 12.14 -8.34 20.22
N CYS A 404 13.13 -7.84 19.48
CA CYS A 404 14.27 -8.64 19.00
C CYS A 404 15.10 -9.25 20.14
N GLU A 405 15.22 -8.55 21.26
CA GLU A 405 16.01 -8.98 22.42
C GLU A 405 15.30 -10.02 23.29
N THR A 406 13.97 -9.90 23.45
CA THR A 406 13.27 -10.60 24.55
C THR A 406 12.08 -11.46 24.12
N GLU A 407 11.41 -11.13 23.01
CA GLU A 407 10.13 -11.74 22.65
C GLU A 407 10.22 -12.70 21.46
N VAL A 408 11.05 -12.38 20.46
CA VAL A 408 11.18 -13.24 19.27
C VAL A 408 11.94 -14.52 19.62
N VAL A 409 11.35 -15.64 19.23
CA VAL A 409 11.95 -16.96 19.36
C VAL A 409 12.41 -17.43 17.99
N SER A 410 13.55 -18.12 17.92
CA SER A 410 13.95 -18.80 16.68
C SER A 410 12.84 -19.77 16.23
N GLY A 411 12.63 -19.87 14.91
CA GLY A 411 11.49 -20.59 14.35
C GLY A 411 10.14 -19.86 14.43
N ASP A 412 10.04 -18.68 15.05
CA ASP A 412 8.80 -17.88 14.98
C ASP A 412 8.43 -17.59 13.52
N THR A 413 7.21 -18.00 13.16
CA THR A 413 6.59 -17.71 11.85
C THR A 413 5.98 -16.30 11.84
N PRO A 414 5.62 -15.75 10.67
CA PRO A 414 4.96 -14.44 10.61
C PRO A 414 3.68 -14.34 11.46
N LEU A 415 2.98 -15.47 11.65
CA LEU A 415 1.78 -15.52 12.49
C LEU A 415 2.11 -15.36 13.98
N HIS A 416 3.20 -15.97 14.47
CA HIS A 416 3.70 -15.73 15.84
C HIS A 416 4.06 -14.26 16.02
N ILE A 417 4.87 -13.72 15.11
CA ILE A 417 5.36 -12.34 15.16
C ILE A 417 4.19 -11.35 15.16
N ALA A 418 3.17 -11.53 14.33
CA ALA A 418 2.00 -10.66 14.30
C ALA A 418 1.29 -10.57 15.67
N ILE A 419 1.22 -11.68 16.42
CA ILE A 419 0.62 -11.73 17.76
C ILE A 419 1.52 -11.06 18.80
N ARG A 420 2.84 -11.33 18.78
CA ARG A 420 3.83 -10.72 19.69
C ARG A 420 3.85 -9.19 19.50
N LEU A 421 3.98 -8.73 18.26
CA LEU A 421 3.86 -7.33 17.86
C LEU A 421 2.50 -6.69 18.16
N GLY A 422 1.48 -7.44 18.54
CA GLY A 422 0.13 -6.90 18.74
C GLY A 422 -0.43 -6.24 17.46
N ASP A 423 -0.07 -6.79 16.32
CA ASP A 423 -0.49 -6.35 14.99
C ASP A 423 -1.22 -7.49 14.26
N TYR A 424 -1.92 -8.34 15.01
CA TYR A 424 -2.77 -9.39 14.47
C TYR A 424 -4.05 -8.77 13.91
N ARG A 425 -4.14 -8.64 12.59
CA ARG A 425 -5.22 -7.98 11.85
C ARG A 425 -6.34 -8.93 11.42
N PHE A 426 -6.58 -9.99 12.21
CA PHE A 426 -7.69 -10.94 12.03
C PHE A 426 -7.69 -11.54 10.63
N HIS A 427 -8.77 -11.34 9.85
CA HIS A 427 -8.89 -11.95 8.53
C HIS A 427 -7.74 -11.58 7.58
N GLU A 428 -7.13 -10.40 7.71
CA GLU A 428 -6.00 -9.97 6.88
C GLU A 428 -4.72 -10.75 7.22
N THR A 429 -4.46 -10.99 8.52
CA THR A 429 -3.31 -11.79 8.98
C THR A 429 -3.54 -13.27 8.70
N TRP A 430 -4.75 -13.77 8.96
CA TRP A 430 -5.12 -15.16 8.67
C TRP A 430 -4.96 -15.47 7.19
N GLN A 431 -5.47 -14.60 6.31
CA GLN A 431 -5.36 -14.81 4.87
C GLN A 431 -3.90 -14.93 4.39
N SER A 432 -2.99 -14.14 4.96
CA SER A 432 -1.59 -14.16 4.52
C SER A 432 -0.75 -15.25 5.18
N PHE A 433 -1.13 -15.72 6.38
CA PHE A 433 -0.25 -16.54 7.22
C PHE A 433 -0.92 -17.77 7.84
N SER A 434 -2.13 -18.16 7.38
CA SER A 434 -2.87 -19.33 7.91
C SER A 434 -2.10 -20.64 7.76
N GLN A 435 -1.24 -20.77 6.75
CA GLN A 435 -0.36 -21.92 6.56
C GLN A 435 0.58 -22.18 7.75
N PHE A 436 0.79 -21.18 8.61
CA PHE A 436 1.63 -21.28 9.80
C PHE A 436 0.82 -21.50 11.10
N ALA A 437 -0.49 -21.74 11.02
CA ALA A 437 -1.37 -21.88 12.17
C ALA A 437 -0.94 -23.00 13.14
N GLU A 438 -0.42 -24.10 12.59
CA GLU A 438 -0.01 -25.28 13.35
C GLU A 438 1.52 -25.42 13.48
N ALA A 439 2.28 -24.50 12.88
CA ALA A 439 3.73 -24.51 12.96
C ALA A 439 4.17 -24.15 14.38
N ALA A 440 5.05 -24.95 14.97
CA ALA A 440 5.70 -24.63 16.23
C ALA A 440 7.03 -23.92 15.98
N ASN A 441 7.39 -22.97 16.85
CA ASN A 441 8.74 -22.40 16.91
C ASN A 441 9.72 -23.34 17.61
N ASP A 442 10.98 -22.93 17.78
CA ASP A 442 12.03 -23.76 18.38
C ASP A 442 11.81 -24.04 19.88
N ARG A 443 10.87 -23.34 20.53
CA ARG A 443 10.41 -23.64 21.90
C ARG A 443 9.19 -24.56 21.94
N GLY A 444 8.72 -25.04 20.79
CA GLY A 444 7.51 -25.83 20.69
C GLY A 444 6.22 -25.02 20.84
N GLU A 445 6.28 -23.69 20.85
CA GLU A 445 5.09 -22.83 20.93
C GLU A 445 4.45 -22.72 19.55
N LYS A 446 3.13 -22.94 19.45
CA LYS A 446 2.31 -22.57 18.28
C LYS A 446 1.78 -21.13 18.45
N PRO A 447 1.23 -20.49 17.40
CA PRO A 447 0.66 -19.14 17.49
C PRO A 447 -0.44 -19.01 18.55
N LEU A 448 -1.25 -20.06 18.74
CA LEU A 448 -2.26 -20.11 19.80
C LEU A 448 -1.63 -20.05 21.20
N ASP A 449 -0.48 -20.71 21.41
CA ASP A 449 0.23 -20.68 22.70
C ASP A 449 0.73 -19.28 23.03
N VAL A 450 1.26 -18.56 22.04
CA VAL A 450 1.68 -17.16 22.17
C VAL A 450 0.51 -16.28 22.58
N ALA A 451 -0.65 -16.44 21.94
CA ALA A 451 -1.86 -15.68 22.28
C ALA A 451 -2.36 -16.00 23.70
N VAL A 452 -2.35 -17.28 24.10
CA VAL A 452 -2.72 -17.72 25.45
C VAL A 452 -1.76 -17.19 26.51
N ALA A 453 -0.46 -17.19 26.26
CA ALA A 453 0.55 -16.63 27.15
C ALA A 453 0.34 -15.13 27.38
N LYS A 454 0.02 -14.38 26.30
CA LYS A 454 -0.34 -12.96 26.37
C LYS A 454 -1.61 -12.74 27.18
N MET A 455 -2.67 -13.52 26.92
CA MET A 455 -3.93 -13.45 27.67
C MET A 455 -3.74 -13.63 29.18
N LYS A 456 -2.88 -14.56 29.61
CA LYS A 456 -2.61 -14.81 31.04
C LYS A 456 -2.08 -13.58 31.78
N ARG A 457 -1.47 -12.62 31.08
CA ARG A 457 -0.90 -11.39 31.63
C ARG A 457 -1.81 -10.17 31.45
N THR A 458 -3.02 -10.36 30.91
CA THR A 458 -3.90 -9.27 30.49
C THR A 458 -5.28 -9.38 31.15
N VAL A 459 -5.77 -8.24 31.62
CA VAL A 459 -7.14 -8.09 32.09
C VAL A 459 -8.11 -7.97 30.89
N PRO A 460 -9.24 -8.71 30.87
CA PRO A 460 -10.22 -8.60 29.79
C PRO A 460 -10.66 -7.16 29.52
N HIS A 461 -10.82 -6.79 28.25
CA HIS A 461 -11.22 -5.44 27.80
C HIS A 461 -10.25 -4.30 28.16
N SER A 462 -9.00 -4.59 28.53
CA SER A 462 -7.98 -3.56 28.78
C SER A 462 -7.49 -2.85 27.51
N TYR A 463 -7.64 -3.50 26.35
CA TYR A 463 -7.15 -2.98 25.07
C TYR A 463 -8.22 -2.19 24.32
N ARG A 464 -7.84 -1.00 23.83
CA ARG A 464 -8.63 -0.19 22.89
C ARG A 464 -8.41 -0.56 21.43
N ASP A 465 -7.29 -1.23 21.13
CA ASP A 465 -6.93 -1.70 19.79
C ASP A 465 -7.20 -3.20 19.70
N ALA A 466 -8.09 -3.59 18.80
CA ALA A 466 -8.49 -4.99 18.67
C ALA A 466 -7.32 -5.91 18.28
N ARG A 467 -6.29 -5.39 17.58
CA ARG A 467 -5.13 -6.17 17.14
C ARG A 467 -4.24 -6.64 18.28
N GLN A 468 -4.38 -6.01 19.45
CA GLN A 468 -3.60 -6.29 20.64
C GLN A 468 -4.36 -7.16 21.65
N ASP A 469 -5.67 -7.32 21.47
CA ASP A 469 -6.56 -7.98 22.41
C ASP A 469 -6.43 -9.51 22.35
N PRO A 470 -5.79 -10.15 23.35
CA PRO A 470 -5.50 -11.57 23.26
C PRO A 470 -6.75 -12.46 23.40
N TYR A 471 -7.83 -11.99 24.03
CA TYR A 471 -9.09 -12.75 24.11
C TYR A 471 -9.73 -12.85 22.73
N LEU A 472 -9.76 -11.73 22.01
CA LEU A 472 -10.28 -11.68 20.65
C LEU A 472 -9.41 -12.47 19.67
N ILE A 473 -8.07 -12.40 19.81
CA ILE A 473 -7.13 -13.17 18.97
C ILE A 473 -7.34 -14.67 19.18
N ILE A 474 -7.37 -15.16 20.42
CA ILE A 474 -7.59 -16.59 20.71
C ILE A 474 -8.92 -17.05 20.12
N ARG A 475 -10.00 -16.29 20.35
CA ARG A 475 -11.32 -16.59 19.79
C ARG A 475 -11.26 -16.69 18.26
N SER A 476 -10.62 -15.71 17.61
CA SER A 476 -10.47 -15.69 16.15
C SER A 476 -9.69 -16.89 15.63
N LEU A 477 -8.62 -17.32 16.29
CA LEU A 477 -7.84 -18.50 15.86
C LEU A 477 -8.69 -19.77 15.96
N LEU A 478 -9.40 -19.95 17.08
CA LEU A 478 -10.26 -21.13 17.28
C LEU A 478 -11.45 -21.17 16.31
N GLU A 479 -12.04 -20.02 15.98
CA GLU A 479 -13.10 -19.93 14.97
C GLU A 479 -12.62 -20.28 13.54
N GLN A 480 -11.32 -20.15 13.27
CA GLN A 480 -10.70 -20.56 12.00
C GLN A 480 -10.25 -22.03 12.00
N GLY A 481 -10.52 -22.77 13.07
CA GLY A 481 -10.23 -24.20 13.16
C GLY A 481 -8.82 -24.55 13.66
N VAL A 482 -8.07 -23.58 14.22
CA VAL A 482 -6.77 -23.86 14.85
C VAL A 482 -6.92 -24.89 15.97
N GLU A 483 -6.02 -25.87 16.00
CA GLU A 483 -6.07 -26.93 17.00
C GLU A 483 -5.87 -26.35 18.42
N LYS A 484 -6.71 -26.81 19.34
CA LYS A 484 -6.60 -26.43 20.76
C LYS A 484 -5.30 -27.02 21.32
N THR A 485 -4.32 -26.19 21.61
CA THR A 485 -3.06 -26.59 22.25
C THR A 485 -3.23 -26.92 23.73
N ASP A 486 -2.24 -27.56 24.33
CA ASP A 486 -2.26 -27.87 25.76
C ASP A 486 -2.32 -26.61 26.63
N SER A 487 -1.67 -25.52 26.22
CA SER A 487 -1.75 -24.26 26.96
C SER A 487 -3.19 -23.72 27.04
N TYR A 488 -3.99 -23.90 25.99
CA TYR A 488 -5.42 -23.57 25.98
C TYR A 488 -6.25 -24.62 26.76
N ARG A 489 -5.95 -25.91 26.61
CA ARG A 489 -6.67 -26.99 27.33
C ARG A 489 -6.49 -26.90 28.84
N LEU A 490 -5.35 -26.42 29.32
CA LEU A 490 -5.08 -26.20 30.75
C LEU A 490 -5.81 -24.97 31.34
N LEU A 491 -6.45 -24.14 30.52
CA LEU A 491 -7.28 -23.05 31.03
C LEU A 491 -8.51 -23.61 31.78
N ASN A 492 -8.85 -22.98 32.90
CA ASN A 492 -10.06 -23.33 33.64
C ASN A 492 -11.34 -23.04 32.82
N LYS A 493 -12.43 -23.71 33.18
CA LYS A 493 -13.72 -23.58 32.48
C LYS A 493 -14.21 -22.12 32.38
N PRO A 494 -14.15 -21.29 33.44
CA PRO A 494 -14.55 -19.89 33.36
C PRO A 494 -13.79 -19.07 32.31
N LYS A 495 -12.46 -19.23 32.22
CA LYS A 495 -11.65 -18.52 31.21
C LYS A 495 -12.00 -18.96 29.79
N LYS A 496 -12.23 -20.25 29.57
CA LYS A 496 -12.64 -20.77 28.25
C LYS A 496 -13.99 -20.20 27.82
N GLU A 497 -14.95 -20.14 28.73
CA GLU A 497 -16.25 -19.53 28.44
C GLU A 497 -16.13 -18.02 28.19
N GLN A 498 -15.30 -17.31 28.97
CA GLN A 498 -15.03 -15.90 28.74
C GLN A 498 -14.44 -15.63 27.35
N ILE A 499 -13.54 -16.48 26.85
CA ILE A 499 -12.98 -16.38 25.49
C ILE A 499 -14.07 -16.61 24.43
N LYS A 500 -14.88 -17.66 24.58
CA LYS A 500 -15.95 -17.98 23.63
C LYS A 500 -16.98 -16.86 23.52
N SER A 501 -17.39 -16.29 24.65
CA SER A 501 -18.38 -15.20 24.70
C SER A 501 -17.77 -13.81 24.52
N TYR A 502 -16.46 -13.70 24.29
CA TYR A 502 -15.78 -12.41 24.28
C TYR A 502 -16.27 -11.54 23.13
N SER A 503 -16.69 -10.30 23.43
CA SER A 503 -17.04 -9.31 22.41
C SER A 503 -16.18 -8.07 22.57
N PHE A 504 -15.62 -7.61 21.47
CA PHE A 504 -14.76 -6.43 21.49
C PHE A 504 -15.57 -5.17 21.79
N LYS A 505 -15.20 -4.46 22.86
CA LYS A 505 -15.86 -3.21 23.25
C LYS A 505 -15.26 -2.06 22.45
N THR A 506 -16.04 -1.52 21.51
CA THR A 506 -15.68 -0.34 20.74
C THR A 506 -16.56 0.87 21.11
N ILE A 507 -15.96 2.05 21.08
CA ILE A 507 -16.68 3.33 21.29
C ILE A 507 -17.77 3.56 20.24
N HIS A 508 -17.66 2.93 19.06
CA HIS A 508 -18.60 3.14 17.95
C HIS A 508 -20.00 2.62 18.29
N ILE A 509 -20.10 1.51 19.04
CA ILE A 509 -21.39 0.93 19.46
C ILE A 509 -22.11 1.89 20.43
N ASN A 510 -21.38 2.48 21.37
CA ASN A 510 -21.94 3.46 22.30
C ASN A 510 -22.41 4.73 21.57
N LYS A 511 -21.65 5.19 20.57
CA LYS A 511 -22.06 6.34 19.73
C LYS A 511 -23.29 6.02 18.89
N ALA A 512 -23.46 4.78 18.43
CA ALA A 512 -24.64 4.36 17.69
C ALA A 512 -25.92 4.44 18.54
N ALA A 513 -25.84 4.05 19.83
CA ALA A 513 -26.97 4.10 20.76
C ALA A 513 -27.54 5.52 20.96
N VAL A 514 -26.68 6.54 20.90
CA VAL A 514 -27.05 7.95 21.12
C VAL A 514 -27.27 8.73 19.82
N ALA A 515 -27.09 8.10 18.65
CA ALA A 515 -27.38 8.73 17.38
C ALA A 515 -28.90 8.87 17.24
N ASN A 516 -29.38 10.10 17.00
CA ASN A 516 -30.81 10.40 16.92
C ASN A 516 -31.24 10.99 15.56
N SER A 517 -30.35 10.93 14.56
CA SER A 517 -30.61 11.35 13.18
C SER A 517 -29.74 10.57 12.20
N THR A 518 -30.14 10.54 10.93
CA THR A 518 -29.39 9.91 9.82
C THR A 518 -27.96 10.43 9.76
N THR A 519 -27.76 11.75 9.83
CA THR A 519 -26.42 12.37 9.80
C THR A 519 -25.53 11.88 10.95
N LYS A 520 -26.07 11.76 12.16
CA LYS A 520 -25.30 11.25 13.31
C LYS A 520 -24.97 9.77 13.15
N LEU A 521 -25.89 8.96 12.63
CA LEU A 521 -25.65 7.54 12.39
C LEU A 521 -24.62 7.32 11.27
N LEU A 522 -24.68 8.09 10.18
CA LEU A 522 -23.64 8.11 9.14
C LEU A 522 -22.28 8.53 9.70
N LYS A 523 -22.23 9.48 10.65
CA LYS A 523 -21.00 9.85 11.35
C LYS A 523 -20.42 8.70 12.18
N VAL A 524 -21.27 7.83 12.74
CA VAL A 524 -20.81 6.59 13.41
C VAL A 524 -20.21 5.63 12.40
N MET A 525 -20.91 5.37 11.29
CA MET A 525 -20.41 4.48 10.23
C MET A 525 -19.10 4.97 9.62
N ARG A 526 -18.98 6.29 9.43
CA ARG A 526 -17.72 6.96 9.08
C ARG A 526 -16.63 6.67 10.10
N GLY A 527 -16.93 6.81 11.39
CA GLY A 527 -15.99 6.49 12.48
C GLY A 527 -15.47 5.05 12.42
N VAL A 528 -16.33 4.09 12.08
CA VAL A 528 -15.95 2.68 11.86
C VAL A 528 -15.09 2.52 10.60
N SER A 529 -15.46 3.17 9.50
CA SER A 529 -14.72 3.13 8.22
C SER A 529 -13.28 3.64 8.36
N GLU A 530 -13.10 4.74 9.09
CA GLU A 530 -11.82 5.43 9.30
C GLU A 530 -10.97 4.85 10.45
N ASP A 531 -11.46 3.82 11.14
CA ASP A 531 -10.73 3.11 12.19
C ASP A 531 -9.83 2.01 11.58
N HIS A 532 -8.57 2.34 11.33
CA HIS A 532 -7.62 1.43 10.68
C HIS A 532 -7.02 0.37 11.63
N SER A 533 -7.36 0.41 12.92
CA SER A 533 -7.10 -0.73 13.81
C SER A 533 -7.98 -1.93 13.46
N LEU A 534 -9.16 -1.65 12.88
CA LEU A 534 -10.12 -2.66 12.46
C LEU A 534 -9.82 -3.14 11.04
N SER A 535 -9.92 -4.45 10.86
CA SER A 535 -9.90 -5.09 9.54
C SER A 535 -11.23 -4.85 8.81
N LEU A 536 -11.27 -4.89 7.46
CA LEU A 536 -12.51 -4.69 6.69
C LEU A 536 -13.68 -5.60 7.14
N LYS A 537 -13.42 -6.89 7.41
CA LYS A 537 -14.42 -7.82 7.95
C LYS A 537 -15.00 -7.30 9.27
N MET A 538 -14.14 -6.88 10.21
CA MET A 538 -14.58 -6.35 11.50
C MET A 538 -15.34 -5.04 11.37
N LYS A 539 -14.91 -4.14 10.48
CA LYS A 539 -15.65 -2.89 10.20
C LYS A 539 -17.09 -3.21 9.81
N LYS A 540 -17.29 -4.18 8.92
CA LYS A 540 -18.61 -4.64 8.48
C LYS A 540 -19.43 -5.25 9.61
N GLU A 541 -18.84 -6.12 10.42
CA GLU A 541 -19.50 -6.76 11.56
C GLU A 541 -19.88 -5.75 12.64
N ILE A 542 -18.96 -4.86 13.04
CA ILE A 542 -19.22 -3.78 13.99
C ILE A 542 -20.32 -2.85 13.49
N SER A 543 -20.36 -2.56 12.19
CA SER A 543 -21.41 -1.71 11.61
C SER A 543 -22.79 -2.32 11.75
N LEU A 544 -22.92 -3.65 11.55
CA LEU A 544 -24.18 -4.36 11.80
C LEU A 544 -24.57 -4.28 13.27
N VAL A 545 -23.62 -4.44 14.19
CA VAL A 545 -23.87 -4.30 15.65
C VAL A 545 -24.28 -2.88 16.00
N CYS A 546 -23.64 -1.86 15.42
CA CYS A 546 -24.02 -0.46 15.58
C CYS A 546 -25.46 -0.21 15.10
N LEU A 547 -25.85 -0.74 13.94
CA LEU A 547 -27.22 -0.59 13.44
C LEU A 547 -28.24 -1.28 14.36
N LYS A 548 -27.97 -2.51 14.80
CA LYS A 548 -28.83 -3.21 15.79
C LYS A 548 -28.99 -2.38 17.06
N LYS A 549 -27.88 -1.86 17.59
CA LYS A 549 -27.90 -1.05 18.81
C LYS A 549 -28.68 0.25 18.62
N PHE A 550 -28.54 0.93 17.47
CA PHE A 550 -29.35 2.09 17.12
C PHE A 550 -30.84 1.72 17.07
N ILE A 551 -31.19 0.63 16.37
CA ILE A 551 -32.56 0.12 16.25
C ILE A 551 -33.17 -0.09 17.64
N ASP A 552 -32.48 -0.81 18.52
CA ASP A 552 -32.99 -1.14 19.86
C ASP A 552 -33.22 0.10 20.75
N THR A 553 -32.41 1.14 20.57
CA THR A 553 -32.41 2.33 21.45
C THR A 553 -33.29 3.47 20.94
N GLN A 554 -33.52 3.55 19.64
CA GLN A 554 -34.21 4.69 19.01
C GLN A 554 -35.65 4.37 18.60
N ARG A 555 -36.22 3.22 18.98
CA ARG A 555 -37.61 2.83 18.61
C ARG A 555 -38.68 3.87 18.94
N ASN A 556 -38.48 4.64 20.00
CA ASN A 556 -39.43 5.67 20.46
C ASN A 556 -39.15 7.06 19.86
N ASN A 557 -38.16 7.19 18.97
CA ASN A 557 -37.83 8.45 18.33
C ASN A 557 -38.92 8.79 17.27
N PRO A 558 -39.54 9.98 17.30
CA PRO A 558 -40.57 10.36 16.32
C PRO A 558 -40.08 10.31 14.86
N GLN A 559 -38.79 10.46 14.62
CA GLN A 559 -38.18 10.44 13.28
C GLN A 559 -37.63 9.06 12.90
N TYR A 560 -37.86 8.04 13.72
CA TYR A 560 -37.22 6.73 13.60
C TYR A 560 -37.41 6.08 12.22
N GLU A 561 -38.66 6.03 11.74
CA GLU A 561 -38.99 5.47 10.42
C GLU A 561 -38.27 6.21 9.29
N GLN A 562 -38.32 7.54 9.33
CA GLN A 562 -37.66 8.40 8.34
C GLN A 562 -36.14 8.15 8.33
N ILE A 563 -35.51 8.03 9.51
CA ILE A 563 -34.07 7.73 9.61
C ILE A 563 -33.75 6.37 8.98
N LEU A 564 -34.57 5.34 9.19
CA LEU A 564 -34.37 4.02 8.60
C LEU A 564 -34.47 4.05 7.07
N LEU A 565 -35.47 4.76 6.52
CA LEU A 565 -35.65 4.94 5.08
C LEU A 565 -34.47 5.70 4.45
N GLU A 566 -34.03 6.79 5.09
CA GLU A 566 -32.88 7.57 4.63
C GLU A 566 -31.57 6.78 4.71
N MET A 567 -31.37 5.97 5.75
CA MET A 567 -30.21 5.07 5.84
C MET A 567 -30.23 3.99 4.75
N LYS A 568 -31.41 3.46 4.42
CA LYS A 568 -31.59 2.50 3.32
C LYS A 568 -31.27 3.15 1.97
N GLU A 569 -31.73 4.38 1.76
CA GLU A 569 -31.40 5.16 0.56
C GLU A 569 -29.89 5.45 0.49
N ALA A 570 -29.29 5.91 1.59
CA ALA A 570 -27.86 6.17 1.68
C ALA A 570 -27.01 4.92 1.39
N LEU A 571 -27.47 3.74 1.81
CA LEU A 571 -26.74 2.48 1.58
C LEU A 571 -26.83 2.00 0.12
N ASN A 572 -28.01 2.06 -0.47
CA ASN A 572 -28.29 1.42 -1.77
C ASN A 572 -28.17 2.38 -2.94
N GLY A 573 -28.49 3.65 -2.72
CA GLY A 573 -28.42 4.74 -3.67
C GLY A 573 -29.35 4.58 -4.86
N TYR A 574 -30.65 4.47 -4.60
CA TYR A 574 -31.66 4.32 -5.64
C TYR A 574 -31.91 5.63 -6.39
N LYS A 575 -31.98 6.75 -5.67
CA LYS A 575 -32.18 8.10 -6.19
C LYS A 575 -30.86 8.87 -6.30
N ASN A 576 -29.97 8.68 -5.34
CA ASN A 576 -28.65 9.33 -5.29
C ASN A 576 -27.54 8.27 -5.27
N PRO A 577 -26.29 8.59 -5.66
CA PRO A 577 -25.18 7.67 -5.45
C PRO A 577 -25.05 7.26 -3.97
N PRO A 578 -24.71 6.00 -3.66
CA PRO A 578 -24.56 5.54 -2.29
C PRO A 578 -23.59 6.40 -1.47
N ALA A 579 -23.98 6.68 -0.23
CA ALA A 579 -23.24 7.52 0.69
C ALA A 579 -21.79 7.02 0.84
N PRO A 580 -20.77 7.87 0.63
CA PRO A 580 -19.37 7.46 0.72
C PRO A 580 -18.99 6.85 2.06
N GLU A 581 -19.62 7.29 3.15
CA GLU A 581 -19.46 6.74 4.50
C GLU A 581 -19.79 5.24 4.58
N LEU A 582 -20.64 4.73 3.69
CA LEU A 582 -21.10 3.34 3.66
C LEU A 582 -20.42 2.51 2.57
N GLN A 583 -19.52 3.09 1.77
CA GLN A 583 -18.86 2.36 0.68
C GLN A 583 -18.07 1.15 1.16
N PHE A 584 -17.47 1.21 2.36
CA PHE A 584 -16.77 0.06 2.93
C PHE A 584 -17.70 -1.13 3.20
N ILE A 585 -19.01 -0.91 3.42
CA ILE A 585 -20.00 -2.00 3.55
C ILE A 585 -20.15 -2.72 2.21
N ARG A 586 -20.17 -1.95 1.11
CA ARG A 586 -20.32 -2.44 -0.27
C ARG A 586 -19.02 -2.96 -0.88
N GLN A 587 -17.88 -2.74 -0.23
CA GLN A 587 -16.57 -3.22 -0.67
C GLN A 587 -16.52 -4.75 -0.71
N LEU A 588 -16.23 -5.34 -1.87
CA LEU A 588 -16.01 -6.78 -1.99
C LEU A 588 -14.68 -7.20 -1.33
N ARG A 589 -14.66 -8.42 -0.78
CA ARG A 589 -13.48 -9.01 -0.11
C ARG A 589 -12.70 -10.01 -0.97
N SER A 590 -13.13 -10.27 -2.20
CA SER A 590 -12.44 -11.24 -3.07
C SER A 590 -11.06 -10.73 -3.48
N HIS A 591 -10.07 -11.63 -3.57
CA HIS A 591 -8.71 -11.32 -4.00
C HIS A 591 -8.38 -11.72 -5.43
N LEU A 592 -9.23 -12.55 -6.05
CA LEU A 592 -9.09 -12.94 -7.44
C LEU A 592 -9.34 -11.73 -8.35
N TRP A 593 -8.32 -11.36 -9.12
CA TRP A 593 -8.36 -10.23 -10.05
C TRP A 593 -9.50 -10.37 -11.07
N ILE A 594 -9.78 -11.58 -11.54
CA ILE A 594 -10.89 -11.83 -12.45
C ILE A 594 -12.25 -11.53 -11.81
N ILE A 595 -12.45 -11.91 -10.54
CA ILE A 595 -13.70 -11.61 -9.81
C ILE A 595 -13.81 -10.10 -9.59
N ARG A 596 -12.72 -9.44 -9.21
CA ARG A 596 -12.67 -7.98 -9.03
C ARG A 596 -12.94 -7.22 -10.33
N LYS A 597 -12.49 -7.74 -11.48
CA LYS A 597 -12.76 -7.16 -12.80
C LYS A 597 -14.23 -7.27 -13.19
N ILE A 598 -14.85 -8.43 -12.95
CA ILE A 598 -16.25 -8.72 -13.32
C ILE A 598 -17.22 -7.97 -12.39
N ARG A 599 -17.01 -8.06 -11.08
CA ARG A 599 -17.96 -7.57 -10.07
C ARG A 599 -17.65 -6.15 -9.58
N GLY A 600 -16.52 -5.57 -9.98
CA GLY A 600 -16.06 -4.27 -9.52
C GLY A 600 -15.57 -4.26 -8.07
N PHE A 601 -15.31 -3.05 -7.53
CA PHE A 601 -14.87 -2.85 -6.14
C PHE A 601 -16.04 -2.79 -5.15
N LEU A 602 -17.11 -2.10 -5.56
CA LEU A 602 -18.32 -1.89 -4.80
C LEU A 602 -19.43 -2.67 -5.48
N GLY A 603 -20.14 -3.51 -4.73
CA GLY A 603 -21.22 -4.32 -5.27
C GLY A 603 -22.17 -4.81 -4.18
N GLY A 604 -23.09 -5.68 -4.56
CA GLY A 604 -23.95 -6.40 -3.63
C GLY A 604 -23.10 -7.27 -2.71
N THR A 605 -23.08 -6.97 -1.42
CA THR A 605 -22.37 -7.78 -0.41
C THR A 605 -23.36 -8.42 0.55
N ALA A 606 -23.00 -9.57 1.12
CA ALA A 606 -23.78 -10.20 2.18
C ALA A 606 -24.03 -9.23 3.37
N THR A 607 -23.06 -8.36 3.68
CA THR A 607 -23.23 -7.33 4.72
C THR A 607 -24.26 -6.28 4.32
N GLN A 608 -24.27 -5.82 3.07
CA GLN A 608 -25.31 -4.92 2.57
C GLN A 608 -26.69 -5.57 2.64
N VAL A 609 -26.81 -6.84 2.26
CA VAL A 609 -28.05 -7.62 2.39
C VAL A 609 -28.49 -7.71 3.84
N ALA A 610 -27.58 -8.04 4.77
CA ALA A 610 -27.89 -8.09 6.20
C ALA A 610 -28.30 -6.72 6.77
N PHE A 611 -27.66 -5.62 6.33
CA PHE A 611 -28.06 -4.26 6.67
C PHE A 611 -29.49 -3.95 6.20
N ASN A 612 -29.79 -4.26 4.94
CA ASN A 612 -31.13 -4.08 4.38
C ASN A 612 -32.15 -4.96 5.09
N GLY A 613 -31.80 -6.20 5.45
CA GLY A 613 -32.64 -7.10 6.24
C GLY A 613 -33.05 -6.46 7.57
N LEU A 614 -32.08 -6.00 8.37
CA LEU A 614 -32.35 -5.34 9.65
C LEU A 614 -33.25 -4.10 9.51
N ILE A 615 -33.04 -3.31 8.46
CA ILE A 615 -33.89 -2.13 8.20
C ILE A 615 -35.30 -2.56 7.77
N ASN A 616 -35.40 -3.52 6.85
CA ASN A 616 -36.69 -3.97 6.32
C ASN A 616 -37.53 -4.67 7.39
N ASP A 617 -36.93 -5.51 8.22
CA ASP A 617 -37.62 -6.20 9.31
C ASP A 617 -38.26 -5.19 10.26
N GLU A 618 -37.53 -4.11 10.58
CA GLU A 618 -38.03 -3.07 11.46
C GLU A 618 -39.08 -2.16 10.79
N LEU A 619 -38.92 -1.82 9.50
CA LEU A 619 -39.93 -1.08 8.75
C LEU A 619 -41.23 -1.90 8.60
N ASN A 620 -41.12 -3.21 8.35
CA ASN A 620 -42.27 -4.12 8.31
C ASN A 620 -42.93 -4.27 9.69
N ARG A 621 -42.18 -4.14 10.79
CA ARG A 621 -42.75 -4.12 12.14
C ARG A 621 -43.56 -2.85 12.41
N LEU A 622 -43.14 -1.71 11.87
CA LEU A 622 -43.87 -0.44 11.97
C LEU A 622 -45.13 -0.42 11.08
N HIS A 623 -45.03 -1.04 9.91
CA HIS A 623 -46.12 -1.18 8.93
C HIS A 623 -46.35 -2.65 8.59
N PRO A 624 -46.94 -3.45 9.50
CA PRO A 624 -47.27 -4.83 9.19
C PRO A 624 -48.20 -4.86 7.99
N SER A 625 -47.85 -5.63 6.96
CA SER A 625 -48.69 -5.79 5.79
C SER A 625 -50.08 -6.27 6.22
N CYS A 626 -51.13 -5.50 5.91
CA CYS A 626 -52.52 -5.74 6.31
C CYS A 626 -53.17 -7.02 5.73
N PHE A 627 -52.38 -8.00 5.27
CA PHE A 627 -52.87 -9.24 4.66
C PHE A 627 -52.99 -10.42 5.64
N SER A 628 -52.81 -10.23 6.95
CA SER A 628 -53.01 -11.31 7.95
C SER A 628 -54.38 -11.31 8.63
N CYS A 629 -55.39 -10.63 8.07
CA CYS A 629 -56.77 -10.65 8.58
C CYS A 629 -57.71 -11.50 7.72
N PHE A 630 -57.24 -12.62 7.16
CA PHE A 630 -58.11 -13.70 6.69
C PHE A 630 -57.40 -15.03 6.90
N SER A 631 -57.76 -15.74 7.97
CA SER A 631 -57.56 -17.19 8.05
C SER A 631 -58.92 -17.83 7.80
N PHE A 632 -59.02 -18.73 6.80
CA PHE A 632 -59.67 -20.04 6.93
C PHE A 632 -59.65 -20.83 5.60
N PHE A 633 -59.18 -22.08 5.70
CA PHE A 633 -59.23 -23.22 4.75
C PHE A 633 -58.49 -23.10 3.40
N PHE A 634 -57.28 -23.65 3.34
CA PHE A 634 -57.02 -24.89 2.58
C PHE A 634 -55.66 -25.46 3.00
N SER A 635 -55.71 -26.57 3.72
CA SER A 635 -54.62 -27.53 3.82
C SER A 635 -54.52 -28.31 2.51
N LYS A 636 -53.33 -28.38 1.90
CA LYS A 636 -52.78 -29.62 1.32
C LYS A 636 -51.24 -29.54 1.24
N PRO A 637 -50.53 -30.69 1.34
CA PRO A 637 -49.12 -30.74 1.71
C PRO A 637 -48.15 -30.98 0.54
N ASN A 638 -46.91 -30.50 0.74
CA ASN A 638 -45.60 -30.97 0.26
C ASN A 638 -45.18 -30.91 -1.23
N HIS A 639 -43.85 -30.75 -1.37
CA HIS A 639 -42.95 -30.80 -2.55
C HIS A 639 -42.80 -29.47 -3.31
N ASP A 640 -41.65 -28.80 -3.46
CA ASP A 640 -40.24 -29.20 -3.36
C ASP A 640 -39.32 -28.06 -2.86
N LEU A 641 -38.43 -28.40 -1.92
CA LEU A 641 -37.24 -27.64 -1.57
C LEU A 641 -36.12 -28.04 -2.53
N VAL A 642 -35.85 -27.24 -3.57
CA VAL A 642 -34.57 -27.28 -4.27
C VAL A 642 -33.69 -26.17 -3.70
N LEU A 643 -32.87 -26.57 -2.73
CA LEU A 643 -31.70 -25.80 -2.28
C LEU A 643 -30.72 -25.70 -3.45
N TYR A 644 -30.57 -24.50 -4.00
CA TYR A 644 -29.51 -24.21 -4.98
C TYR A 644 -28.18 -24.13 -4.23
N ASN A 645 -27.36 -25.17 -4.38
CA ASN A 645 -26.01 -25.29 -3.85
C ASN A 645 -25.01 -24.73 -4.88
N PRO A 646 -24.27 -23.64 -4.62
CA PRO A 646 -23.30 -23.11 -5.57
C PRO A 646 -21.92 -23.72 -5.33
N GLU A 647 -21.81 -25.06 -5.41
CA GLU A 647 -20.53 -25.77 -5.41
C GLU A 647 -20.60 -26.98 -6.34
N SER A 648 -20.62 -26.73 -7.65
CA SER A 648 -20.09 -27.64 -8.68
C SER A 648 -20.26 -27.02 -10.06
N HIS A 649 -19.23 -26.33 -10.55
CA HIS A 649 -19.01 -26.30 -11.99
C HIS A 649 -17.52 -26.49 -12.26
N ASP A 650 -17.21 -27.77 -12.43
CA ASP A 650 -16.13 -28.26 -13.24
C ASP A 650 -16.32 -27.71 -14.66
N LEU A 651 -15.45 -26.80 -15.07
CA LEU A 651 -15.34 -26.35 -16.46
C LEU A 651 -13.94 -26.72 -16.93
N SER A 652 -13.86 -27.95 -17.42
CA SER A 652 -12.83 -28.40 -18.34
C SER A 652 -12.78 -27.47 -19.55
N ILE A 653 -11.77 -26.61 -19.62
CA ILE A 653 -11.38 -25.94 -20.87
C ILE A 653 -10.32 -26.82 -21.50
N ARG A 654 -10.69 -27.52 -22.59
CA ARG A 654 -9.73 -28.14 -23.50
C ARG A 654 -9.08 -27.03 -24.34
N VAL A 655 -7.75 -26.94 -24.16
CA VAL A 655 -6.67 -26.30 -24.96
C VAL A 655 -6.98 -24.98 -25.65
#